data_AF-A0A1T4N965-F1
#
_entry.id   AF-A0A1T4N965-F1
#
_cell.length_a   1.000
_cell.length_b   1.000
_cell.length_c   1.000
_cell.angle_alpha   90.00
_cell.angle_beta   90.00
_cell.angle_gamma   90.00
#
_symmetry.space_group_name_H-M   'P 1'
#
loop_
_entity.id
_entity.type
_entity.pdbx_description
1 polymer ?
#
loop_
_entity_poly.entity_id
_entity_poly.type
_entity_poly.pdbx_seq_one_letter_code
_entity_poly.pdbx_strand_id
1 'polypeptide(L)'
;MIKKNFLFNWMVMVGSLIVCLLATTSLALAQQTEEKKQSFGFFLAKPAVFKPKDVKPTSFVASWRNVPEPEGDVRTLSYRLHVTHEFEAKQDGVYPVANAVIKGAPQETDLLAGGGMTWLDDYISQKAWWGAYLKALPNAIRLDAASLPDHIPDEFIETLARVASPVYDLQNNGGKFTFKFKAKVASGSTAAQLSVYGYGEERSPAPVQDVRTITVPADGQVHEFSLNFTDGTWCHTMLILPKNRVSVDFVDAFKIEQELKKGDKGFRSVMRGAFPNNEAITADVVTPGNPLATIYSREIGDLNPEILNVELAQQNGERVAYRILCEYVFEHVKTFISRSLYSEPVYFDNIPSEENKYLYVGYADYEEPDMNFAYPGSVPEGQEAYVGASIKATEELLGEYVGGKVVGLRFCVAAANQEETGHKYATAPWNPRVPNIFLAEKLRSWDENSDYTEESKTKFIQTKAVEFKDGWNTIFFDEPYSIEKKKEFYAGAFLYDAAAHGKTFIASRVPSEEGKKPEAFMVAYDSQGMGHSDLGFIPFGRCPSHDNAVLMQLVIEPDPTNPKFQNRGTISDLKTEVLYYDNEPLMLTSSIKNDGVKAIQTIGLKVEIGGEVKEHTVVFSEPVPAGASLEFSIKPFEQLSKMGEVDIKLTLTKINDAILETPVTLEAKTKIVDHTKVFPRTIMFETFTSENCPNCPRGETNFMFRFDKPEFKYIKQRTVFVTHHDGSVGGDFLKHSYSSKLFPLYGAQSNSGDVRLRSPYTPAGMFDRTINPYFSIRDGNAPVSSVHLLENEFRKAVNHAVYRNPAYGRLGLKETYDDATKKLTVEIEGEVSDMAPVDRPLYVTIMLVQSAVKSRSQLDIDFMDVGGVNRNYVHHNALRYVDEGGLQGIPVQLDANGKFTISKTIDLVGVEMGGTLVDNQLLLEDEDGSSISMKELVENGLQVIAFLHHYTELPTANDVEVNDSRFGKNEIINVASNRIKPPKSLFPAQEITAISTPEFDATQEIVYVENRTVRVTSAYNRLQVFAIDGTIVRNDNLIDGTYVVRAELTDGRVVTSKVIVR
;
A
#
# COMPACT_ATOMS: atom_id res chain seq x y z
N MET A 1 50.32 21.62 -45.71
CA MET A 1 49.51 22.65 -45.04
C MET A 1 48.07 22.22 -44.70
N ILE A 2 47.48 21.21 -45.37
CA ILE A 2 46.08 20.79 -45.11
C ILE A 2 45.91 19.86 -43.89
N LYS A 3 46.95 19.15 -43.44
CA LYS A 3 46.88 18.26 -42.26
C LYS A 3 47.00 18.95 -40.89
N LYS A 4 47.52 20.18 -40.81
CA LYS A 4 47.56 20.95 -39.54
C LYS A 4 46.24 21.66 -39.22
N ASN A 5 45.47 22.04 -40.25
CA ASN A 5 44.17 22.68 -40.04
C ASN A 5 43.06 21.70 -39.64
N PHE A 6 43.18 20.41 -39.99
CA PHE A 6 42.18 19.42 -39.60
C PHE A 6 42.26 19.06 -38.11
N LEU A 7 43.48 18.88 -37.55
CA LEU A 7 43.64 18.66 -36.10
C LEU A 7 43.27 19.89 -35.27
N PHE A 8 43.57 21.10 -35.75
CA PHE A 8 43.23 22.33 -35.06
C PHE A 8 41.71 22.59 -35.08
N ASN A 9 41.03 22.36 -36.21
CA ASN A 9 39.58 22.47 -36.28
C ASN A 9 38.87 21.35 -35.49
N TRP A 10 39.41 20.14 -35.42
CA TRP A 10 38.83 19.06 -34.61
C TRP A 10 38.99 19.32 -33.10
N MET A 11 40.14 19.85 -32.65
CA MET A 11 40.34 20.27 -31.26
C MET A 11 39.50 21.50 -30.87
N VAL A 12 39.26 22.45 -31.78
CA VAL A 12 38.37 23.60 -31.55
C VAL A 12 36.90 23.15 -31.53
N MET A 13 36.49 22.20 -32.38
CA MET A 13 35.11 21.69 -32.39
C MET A 13 34.80 20.82 -31.16
N VAL A 14 35.75 19.98 -30.71
CA VAL A 14 35.63 19.18 -29.47
C VAL A 14 35.75 20.08 -28.23
N GLY A 15 36.60 21.10 -28.26
CA GLY A 15 36.70 22.12 -27.21
C GLY A 15 35.43 22.97 -27.08
N SER A 16 34.81 23.36 -28.20
CA SER A 16 33.51 24.05 -28.21
C SER A 16 32.34 23.15 -27.83
N LEU A 17 32.37 21.85 -28.15
CA LEU A 17 31.37 20.90 -27.65
C LEU A 17 31.50 20.65 -26.15
N ILE A 18 32.73 20.55 -25.62
CA ILE A 18 32.97 20.35 -24.18
C ILE A 18 32.67 21.64 -23.38
N VAL A 19 32.96 22.82 -23.93
CA VAL A 19 32.58 24.10 -23.32
C VAL A 19 31.07 24.36 -23.44
N CYS A 20 30.39 23.92 -24.50
CA CYS A 20 28.93 23.94 -24.58
C CYS A 20 28.29 22.91 -23.66
N LEU A 21 28.83 21.70 -23.51
CA LEU A 21 28.34 20.70 -22.56
C LEU A 21 28.55 21.17 -21.11
N LEU A 22 29.73 21.71 -20.78
CA LEU A 22 30.02 22.27 -19.46
C LEU A 22 29.20 23.53 -19.16
N ALA A 23 28.98 24.41 -20.14
CA ALA A 23 28.11 25.57 -20.00
C ALA A 23 26.62 25.18 -19.92
N THR A 24 26.17 24.10 -20.59
CA THR A 24 24.78 23.62 -20.44
C THR A 24 24.56 22.86 -19.14
N THR A 25 25.56 22.18 -18.58
CA THR A 25 25.47 21.58 -17.24
C THR A 25 25.63 22.61 -16.13
N SER A 26 26.46 23.65 -16.32
CA SER A 26 26.62 24.73 -15.34
C SER A 26 25.50 25.78 -15.42
N LEU A 27 24.87 26.03 -16.57
CA LEU A 27 23.60 26.79 -16.63
C LEU A 27 22.41 25.96 -16.14
N ALA A 28 22.40 24.63 -16.28
CA ALA A 28 21.37 23.78 -15.66
C ALA A 28 21.47 23.71 -14.13
N LEU A 29 22.67 23.92 -13.56
CA LEU A 29 22.90 24.01 -12.11
C LEU A 29 22.83 25.45 -11.56
N ALA A 30 23.14 26.49 -12.35
CA ALA A 30 23.14 27.89 -11.92
C ALA A 30 21.89 28.71 -12.34
N GLN A 31 21.08 28.26 -13.32
CA GLN A 31 19.73 28.81 -13.54
C GLN A 31 18.64 28.14 -12.69
N GLN A 32 19.01 27.16 -11.85
CA GLN A 32 18.10 26.61 -10.84
C GLN A 32 18.11 27.39 -9.51
N THR A 33 18.97 28.41 -9.35
CA THR A 33 19.18 29.05 -8.04
C THR A 33 18.56 30.43 -7.83
N GLU A 34 17.74 30.97 -8.76
CA GLU A 34 16.95 32.19 -8.42
C GLU A 34 15.45 32.19 -8.72
N GLU A 35 14.85 31.24 -9.45
CA GLU A 35 13.37 31.16 -9.54
C GLU A 35 12.82 29.73 -9.61
N LYS A 36 13.05 28.91 -8.58
CA LYS A 36 12.17 27.78 -8.25
C LYS A 36 12.10 27.61 -6.74
N LYS A 37 11.30 28.45 -6.07
CA LYS A 37 10.93 28.19 -4.67
C LYS A 37 10.18 26.85 -4.59
N GLN A 38 10.89 25.79 -4.20
CA GLN A 38 10.29 24.57 -3.66
C GLN A 38 9.50 24.98 -2.41
N SER A 39 8.18 24.92 -2.47
CA SER A 39 7.32 25.10 -1.30
C SER A 39 7.11 23.73 -0.66
N PHE A 40 7.79 23.48 0.47
CA PHE A 40 7.49 22.37 1.35
C PHE A 40 6.39 22.77 2.32
N GLY A 41 5.41 21.91 2.57
CA GLY A 41 4.51 22.09 3.72
C GLY A 41 3.86 20.78 4.18
N PHE A 42 3.41 20.79 5.43
CA PHE A 42 2.79 19.64 6.07
C PHE A 42 1.27 19.79 5.94
N PHE A 43 0.63 18.93 5.15
CA PHE A 43 -0.81 18.99 4.87
C PHE A 43 -1.50 17.64 5.08
N LEU A 44 -0.79 16.66 5.68
CA LEU A 44 -1.30 15.29 5.89
C LEU A 44 -1.39 15.01 7.39
N ALA A 45 -2.48 14.36 7.83
CA ALA A 45 -2.59 13.78 9.17
C ALA A 45 -1.51 12.69 9.42
N LYS A 46 -1.29 12.35 10.69
CA LYS A 46 -0.40 11.26 11.11
C LYS A 46 -0.92 9.91 10.61
N PRO A 47 -0.07 9.01 10.06
CA PRO A 47 -0.48 7.64 9.79
C PRO A 47 -0.88 6.91 11.08
N ALA A 48 -1.87 6.04 11.01
CA ALA A 48 -2.20 5.15 12.13
C ALA A 48 -1.35 3.87 12.02
N VAL A 49 -0.56 3.56 13.04
CA VAL A 49 0.31 2.38 13.08
C VAL A 49 -0.31 1.26 13.93
N PHE A 50 0.00 0.02 13.59
CA PHE A 50 -0.50 -1.19 14.28
C PHE A 50 0.63 -1.91 15.01
N LYS A 51 0.32 -2.80 15.97
CA LYS A 51 1.36 -3.60 16.64
C LYS A 51 2.30 -4.29 15.63
N PRO A 52 3.63 -4.33 15.90
CA PRO A 52 4.56 -5.01 15.01
C PRO A 52 4.21 -6.50 15.00
N LYS A 53 4.19 -7.10 13.81
CA LYS A 53 3.94 -8.54 13.61
C LYS A 53 5.27 -9.24 13.35
N ASP A 54 5.30 -10.56 13.52
CA ASP A 54 6.44 -11.42 13.19
C ASP A 54 7.79 -10.92 13.73
N VAL A 55 7.79 -10.40 14.97
CA VAL A 55 8.98 -9.83 15.61
C VAL A 55 10.03 -10.91 15.84
N LYS A 56 11.21 -10.71 15.25
CA LYS A 56 12.43 -11.49 15.42
C LYS A 56 13.53 -10.56 15.97
N PRO A 57 14.67 -11.10 16.47
CA PRO A 57 15.75 -10.26 16.96
C PRO A 57 16.28 -9.25 15.92
N THR A 58 16.21 -9.57 14.63
CA THR A 58 16.77 -8.76 13.53
C THR A 58 15.71 -8.27 12.53
N SER A 59 14.44 -8.56 12.75
CA SER A 59 13.38 -8.11 11.84
C SER A 59 12.01 -8.02 12.50
N PHE A 60 11.10 -7.28 11.88
CA PHE A 60 9.68 -7.23 12.25
C PHE A 60 8.84 -6.77 11.05
N VAL A 61 7.53 -6.99 11.10
CA VAL A 61 6.60 -6.43 10.11
C VAL A 61 5.94 -5.19 10.70
N ALA A 62 6.21 -4.04 10.06
CA ALA A 62 5.54 -2.78 10.35
C ALA A 62 4.23 -2.71 9.57
N SER A 63 3.16 -2.25 10.19
CA SER A 63 1.86 -2.08 9.53
C SER A 63 1.27 -0.71 9.85
N TRP A 64 0.68 -0.05 8.86
CA TRP A 64 0.06 1.26 9.05
C TRP A 64 -1.08 1.50 8.08
N ARG A 65 -1.98 2.42 8.42
CA ARG A 65 -3.04 2.92 7.56
C ARG A 65 -2.67 4.33 7.12
N ASN A 66 -2.78 4.58 5.82
CA ASN A 66 -2.43 5.86 5.20
C ASN A 66 -3.43 6.97 5.55
N VAL A 67 -3.00 8.19 5.22
CA VAL A 67 -3.81 9.41 5.21
C VAL A 67 -4.20 9.71 3.75
N PRO A 68 -5.35 10.37 3.49
CA PRO A 68 -5.80 10.65 2.14
C PRO A 68 -4.74 11.23 1.21
N GLU A 69 -4.66 10.65 0.02
CA GLU A 69 -3.94 11.23 -1.11
C GLU A 69 -4.58 12.59 -1.41
N PRO A 70 -3.82 13.68 -1.43
CA PRO A 70 -4.31 14.94 -1.97
C PRO A 70 -4.62 14.76 -3.46
N GLU A 71 -5.71 15.36 -3.96
CA GLU A 71 -6.01 15.38 -5.39
C GLU A 71 -4.92 16.13 -6.18
N GLY A 72 -4.32 15.45 -7.17
CA GLY A 72 -3.30 15.99 -8.07
C GLY A 72 -2.51 14.86 -8.74
N ASP A 73 -1.71 15.17 -9.78
CA ASP A 73 -0.80 14.20 -10.39
C ASP A 73 0.38 13.92 -9.42
N VAL A 74 0.18 12.92 -8.55
CA VAL A 74 1.19 12.43 -7.62
C VAL A 74 2.23 11.62 -8.38
N ARG A 75 3.49 12.06 -8.33
CA ARG A 75 4.60 11.36 -8.97
C ARG A 75 5.12 10.20 -8.13
N THR A 76 5.18 10.38 -6.80
CA THR A 76 5.78 9.39 -5.90
C THR A 76 5.21 9.53 -4.49
N LEU A 77 4.73 8.41 -3.93
CA LEU A 77 4.45 8.24 -2.51
C LEU A 77 5.66 7.56 -1.84
N SER A 78 6.09 8.06 -0.69
CA SER A 78 7.18 7.50 0.09
C SER A 78 6.90 7.54 1.58
N TYR A 79 7.58 6.69 2.33
CA TYR A 79 7.43 6.54 3.76
C TYR A 79 8.77 6.70 4.45
N ARG A 80 8.75 7.23 5.67
CA ARG A 80 9.89 7.10 6.58
C ARG A 80 9.46 6.36 7.83
N LEU A 81 10.23 5.36 8.18
CA LEU A 81 10.04 4.55 9.38
C LEU A 81 11.23 4.77 10.32
N HIS A 82 10.92 4.95 11.59
CA HIS A 82 11.92 5.02 12.65
C HIS A 82 11.62 3.95 13.69
N VAL A 83 12.66 3.24 14.12
CA VAL A 83 12.64 2.53 15.41
C VAL A 83 13.19 3.50 16.46
N THR A 84 12.48 3.67 17.56
CA THR A 84 12.78 4.61 18.63
C THR A 84 12.99 3.89 19.96
N HIS A 85 13.93 4.41 20.74
CA HIS A 85 14.01 4.13 22.17
C HIS A 85 13.41 5.33 22.90
N GLU A 86 12.31 5.09 23.60
CA GLU A 86 11.54 6.11 24.32
C GLU A 86 11.80 6.03 25.82
N PHE A 87 11.91 7.17 26.47
CA PHE A 87 12.21 7.28 27.89
C PHE A 87 11.25 8.26 28.58
N GLU A 88 11.19 8.15 29.90
CA GLU A 88 10.44 9.06 30.77
C GLU A 88 11.33 9.51 31.93
N ALA A 89 11.42 10.83 32.13
CA ALA A 89 12.18 11.42 33.22
C ALA A 89 11.57 11.04 34.58
N LYS A 90 12.37 10.45 35.47
CA LYS A 90 11.91 9.96 36.78
C LYS A 90 11.97 11.00 37.90
N GLN A 91 12.70 12.08 37.68
CA GLN A 91 12.91 13.21 38.57
C GLN A 91 13.25 14.47 37.77
N ASP A 92 13.19 15.64 38.39
CA ASP A 92 13.62 16.88 37.73
C ASP A 92 15.17 16.92 37.62
N GLY A 93 15.71 17.40 36.51
CA GLY A 93 17.16 17.61 36.35
C GLY A 93 17.66 17.57 34.90
N VAL A 94 18.98 17.54 34.73
CA VAL A 94 19.62 17.43 33.41
C VAL A 94 19.71 15.95 33.00
N TYR A 95 19.09 15.61 31.88
CA TYR A 95 19.07 14.26 31.33
C TYR A 95 19.96 14.16 30.08
N PRO A 96 20.71 13.06 29.94
CA PRO A 96 21.42 12.76 28.70
C PRO A 96 20.43 12.19 27.67
N VAL A 97 19.96 13.04 26.75
CA VAL A 97 19.08 12.62 25.63
C VAL A 97 19.87 11.79 24.62
N ALA A 98 21.15 12.12 24.43
CA ALA A 98 22.07 11.35 23.59
C ALA A 98 23.45 11.20 24.26
N ASN A 99 24.05 10.02 24.12
CA ASN A 99 25.42 9.74 24.50
C ASN A 99 26.04 8.74 23.51
N ALA A 100 26.48 9.25 22.37
CA ALA A 100 27.01 8.46 21.28
C ALA A 100 28.54 8.35 21.40
N VAL A 101 29.02 7.28 22.02
CA VAL A 101 30.45 7.02 22.27
C VAL A 101 31.14 6.63 20.97
N ILE A 102 32.23 7.32 20.65
CA ILE A 102 33.02 7.07 19.45
C ILE A 102 33.98 5.92 19.71
N LYS A 103 33.77 4.80 19.02
CA LYS A 103 34.64 3.60 19.06
C LYS A 103 35.73 3.69 17.99
N GLY A 104 35.37 4.20 16.81
CA GLY A 104 36.26 4.23 15.65
C GLY A 104 36.57 2.82 15.11
N ALA A 105 37.63 2.70 14.31
CA ALA A 105 38.05 1.43 13.69
C ALA A 105 39.45 0.99 14.20
N PRO A 106 39.80 -0.31 14.15
CA PRO A 106 41.13 -0.78 14.57
C PRO A 106 42.30 -0.16 13.79
N GLN A 107 42.04 0.26 12.54
CA GLN A 107 42.97 0.92 11.64
C GLN A 107 42.22 2.03 10.88
N GLU A 108 42.93 2.91 10.18
CA GLU A 108 42.28 3.93 9.33
C GLU A 108 41.51 3.24 8.20
N THR A 109 40.20 3.47 8.17
CA THR A 109 39.27 2.88 7.20
C THR A 109 38.47 4.00 6.53
N ASP A 110 38.52 4.05 5.20
CA ASP A 110 37.69 4.95 4.40
C ASP A 110 36.23 4.48 4.44
N LEU A 111 35.31 5.35 4.87
CA LEU A 111 33.89 5.00 4.99
C LEU A 111 33.09 5.39 3.75
N LEU A 112 33.46 6.48 3.07
CA LEU A 112 33.02 6.85 1.71
C LEU A 112 33.73 8.14 1.22
N ALA A 113 34.37 8.10 0.04
CA ALA A 113 35.11 9.24 -0.54
C ALA A 113 34.36 10.04 -1.62
N GLY A 114 33.13 9.64 -1.99
CA GLY A 114 32.42 10.13 -3.20
C GLY A 114 31.19 11.03 -2.97
N GLY A 115 30.98 11.58 -1.77
CA GLY A 115 29.84 12.46 -1.46
C GLY A 115 28.48 11.77 -1.23
N GLY A 116 28.42 10.43 -1.26
CA GLY A 116 27.26 9.66 -0.81
C GLY A 116 27.13 9.55 0.71
N MET A 117 25.99 9.07 1.19
CA MET A 117 25.71 8.83 2.61
C MET A 117 26.33 7.51 3.09
N THR A 118 26.98 7.53 4.26
CA THR A 118 27.47 6.32 4.95
C THR A 118 27.02 6.31 6.41
N TRP A 119 26.69 5.13 6.93
CA TRP A 119 26.23 4.93 8.31
C TRP A 119 27.42 4.66 9.25
N LEU A 120 27.35 5.15 10.49
CA LEU A 120 28.42 5.06 11.49
C LEU A 120 28.15 4.00 12.57
N ASP A 121 27.20 3.10 12.32
CA ASP A 121 26.66 2.15 13.30
C ASP A 121 27.70 1.21 13.92
N ASP A 122 28.76 0.87 13.18
CA ASP A 122 29.84 0.01 13.67
C ASP A 122 30.92 0.79 14.45
N TYR A 123 30.96 2.11 14.27
CA TYR A 123 32.03 2.96 14.79
C TYR A 123 31.59 3.87 15.93
N ILE A 124 30.28 3.94 16.19
CA ILE A 124 29.66 4.73 17.27
C ILE A 124 28.70 3.82 18.06
N SER A 125 28.60 4.02 19.38
CA SER A 125 27.74 3.19 20.24
C SER A 125 26.25 3.38 19.97
N GLN A 126 25.84 4.60 19.64
CA GLN A 126 24.46 4.91 19.26
C GLN A 126 24.31 4.75 17.74
N LYS A 127 23.30 3.98 17.34
CA LYS A 127 22.99 3.68 15.92
C LYS A 127 22.32 4.86 15.21
N ALA A 128 22.21 4.75 13.89
CA ALA A 128 21.60 5.68 12.94
C ALA A 128 22.33 7.04 12.78
N TRP A 129 23.59 7.13 13.21
CA TRP A 129 24.46 8.26 12.84
C TRP A 129 24.94 8.08 11.41
N TRP A 130 25.03 9.16 10.64
CA TRP A 130 25.45 9.10 9.24
C TRP A 130 26.23 10.33 8.82
N GLY A 131 26.87 10.27 7.66
CA GLY A 131 27.52 11.44 7.09
C GLY A 131 28.14 11.18 5.74
N ALA A 132 29.03 12.08 5.32
CA ALA A 132 29.73 12.03 4.05
C ALA A 132 31.15 12.61 4.20
N TYR A 133 32.10 12.10 3.42
CA TYR A 133 33.54 12.37 3.55
C TYR A 133 34.05 12.01 4.95
N LEU A 134 33.79 10.78 5.37
CA LEU A 134 34.16 10.28 6.69
C LEU A 134 35.20 9.16 6.59
N LYS A 135 36.08 9.12 7.60
CA LYS A 135 36.97 7.99 7.88
C LYS A 135 36.79 7.54 9.33
N ALA A 136 36.94 6.25 9.58
CA ALA A 136 37.06 5.72 10.93
C ALA A 136 38.55 5.50 11.25
N LEU A 137 38.97 5.91 12.44
CA LEU A 137 40.34 5.73 12.95
C LEU A 137 40.27 5.09 14.34
N PRO A 138 41.39 4.62 14.91
CA PRO A 138 41.41 4.16 16.30
C PRO A 138 40.87 5.23 17.26
N ASN A 139 39.72 4.96 17.89
CA ASN A 139 39.03 5.84 18.84
C ASN A 139 38.60 7.21 18.26
N ALA A 140 38.45 7.35 16.94
CA ALA A 140 38.03 8.60 16.33
C ALA A 140 37.22 8.40 15.04
N ILE A 141 36.37 9.39 14.72
CA ILE A 141 35.79 9.58 13.40
C ILE A 141 36.35 10.86 12.81
N ARG A 142 36.90 10.79 11.59
CA ARG A 142 37.40 11.96 10.88
C ARG A 142 36.38 12.43 9.85
N LEU A 143 36.05 13.72 9.91
CA LEU A 143 35.41 14.45 8.84
C LEU A 143 36.51 15.01 7.93
N ASP A 144 36.71 14.39 6.76
CA ASP A 144 37.88 14.61 5.90
C ASP A 144 37.60 15.58 4.74
N ALA A 145 37.19 16.81 5.06
CA ALA A 145 36.93 17.83 4.03
C ALA A 145 38.19 18.25 3.25
N ALA A 146 39.39 17.98 3.77
CA ALA A 146 40.63 18.21 3.02
C ALA A 146 40.78 17.27 1.81
N SER A 147 40.13 16.11 1.83
CA SER A 147 40.13 15.16 0.72
C SER A 147 39.17 15.52 -0.42
N LEU A 148 38.36 16.57 -0.27
CA LEU A 148 37.50 17.06 -1.33
C LEU A 148 38.33 17.43 -2.57
N PRO A 149 37.91 17.07 -3.80
CA PRO A 149 38.66 17.44 -4.99
C PRO A 149 38.83 18.96 -5.13
N ASP A 150 40.02 19.41 -5.54
CA ASP A 150 40.37 20.84 -5.66
C ASP A 150 39.46 21.64 -6.60
N HIS A 151 38.76 20.97 -7.52
CA HIS A 151 37.82 21.61 -8.45
C HIS A 151 36.45 21.95 -7.86
N ILE A 152 36.16 21.50 -6.63
CA ILE A 152 34.93 21.84 -5.91
C ILE A 152 35.07 23.24 -5.29
N PRO A 153 34.19 24.22 -5.57
CA PRO A 153 34.27 25.51 -4.91
C PRO A 153 34.02 25.40 -3.40
N ASP A 154 34.67 26.24 -2.59
CA ASP A 154 34.62 26.16 -1.12
C ASP A 154 33.19 26.35 -0.56
N GLU A 155 32.32 27.07 -1.28
CA GLU A 155 30.90 27.23 -0.94
C GLU A 155 30.09 25.91 -0.95
N PHE A 156 30.59 24.85 -1.60
CA PHE A 156 29.93 23.53 -1.62
C PHE A 156 30.41 22.58 -0.53
N ILE A 157 31.44 22.94 0.26
CA ILE A 157 32.02 22.05 1.27
C ILE A 157 30.95 21.61 2.28
N GLU A 158 30.15 22.55 2.79
CA GLU A 158 29.09 22.28 3.78
C GLU A 158 27.96 21.39 3.21
N THR A 159 27.79 21.36 1.89
CA THR A 159 26.79 20.48 1.23
C THR A 159 27.32 19.06 1.07
N LEU A 160 28.63 18.90 0.90
CA LEU A 160 29.26 17.64 0.53
C LEU A 160 29.82 16.86 1.72
N ALA A 161 30.41 17.52 2.71
CA ALA A 161 31.04 16.89 3.87
C ALA A 161 30.27 17.20 5.14
N ARG A 162 29.89 16.17 5.93
CA ARG A 162 29.08 16.35 7.14
C ARG A 162 29.08 15.14 8.07
N VAL A 163 28.80 15.41 9.33
CA VAL A 163 28.30 14.42 10.30
C VAL A 163 26.88 14.81 10.71
N ALA A 164 25.97 13.85 10.70
CA ALA A 164 24.57 14.03 11.03
C ALA A 164 24.14 13.03 12.10
N SER A 165 23.34 13.52 13.05
CA SER A 165 22.78 12.67 14.10
C SER A 165 21.53 11.91 13.64
N PRO A 166 21.09 10.92 14.44
CA PRO A 166 19.72 10.44 14.40
C PRO A 166 18.72 11.54 14.77
N VAL A 167 17.43 11.21 14.65
CA VAL A 167 16.31 12.07 15.07
C VAL A 167 16.10 11.96 16.59
N TYR A 168 15.92 13.09 17.25
CA TYR A 168 15.65 13.21 18.69
C TYR A 168 14.41 14.04 18.97
N ASP A 169 13.72 13.74 20.08
CA ASP A 169 12.78 14.68 20.69
C ASP A 169 13.53 15.64 21.62
N LEU A 170 13.65 16.90 21.19
CA LEU A 170 14.27 18.01 21.91
C LEU A 170 13.30 19.16 22.17
N GLN A 171 11.99 18.96 22.03
CA GLN A 171 10.99 20.03 22.20
C GLN A 171 10.80 20.47 23.67
N ASN A 172 11.19 19.61 24.63
CA ASN A 172 11.00 19.87 26.06
C ASN A 172 11.77 21.11 26.52
N ASN A 173 11.39 21.67 27.66
CA ASN A 173 11.97 22.92 28.20
C ASN A 173 12.00 24.09 27.18
N GLY A 174 10.96 24.18 26.34
CA GLY A 174 10.85 25.19 25.28
C GLY A 174 11.96 25.09 24.25
N GLY A 175 12.37 23.87 23.86
CA GLY A 175 13.38 23.64 22.83
C GLY A 175 14.83 23.84 23.28
N LYS A 176 15.09 24.05 24.57
CA LYS A 176 16.47 24.32 25.05
C LYS A 176 17.24 23.03 25.27
N PHE A 177 18.44 22.94 24.71
CA PHE A 177 19.34 21.80 24.91
C PHE A 177 20.82 22.20 24.77
N THR A 178 21.72 21.34 25.24
CA THR A 178 23.17 21.50 25.12
C THR A 178 23.75 20.36 24.30
N PHE A 179 24.54 20.69 23.28
CA PHE A 179 25.29 19.71 22.48
C PHE A 179 26.78 19.80 22.82
N LYS A 180 27.41 18.68 23.17
CA LYS A 180 28.82 18.60 23.55
C LYS A 180 29.58 17.56 22.73
N PHE A 181 30.81 17.89 22.36
CA PHE A 181 31.73 16.97 21.68
C PHE A 181 33.18 17.39 21.84
N LYS A 182 34.10 16.48 21.52
CA LYS A 182 35.54 16.75 21.50
C LYS A 182 36.09 16.59 20.09
N ALA A 183 36.93 17.53 19.67
CA ALA A 183 37.50 17.53 18.33
C ALA A 183 38.93 18.07 18.30
N LYS A 184 39.70 17.65 17.29
CA LYS A 184 41.01 18.22 16.94
C LYS A 184 41.20 18.29 15.43
N VAL A 185 42.03 19.20 14.96
CA VAL A 185 42.48 19.18 13.56
C VAL A 185 43.41 17.98 13.35
N ALA A 186 43.16 17.19 12.31
CA ALA A 186 43.88 15.95 12.04
C ALA A 186 45.37 16.18 11.72
N SER A 187 45.65 17.17 10.87
CA SER A 187 47.02 17.60 10.51
C SER A 187 46.99 18.95 9.78
N GLY A 188 48.12 19.66 9.76
CA GLY A 188 48.29 20.96 9.08
C GLY A 188 48.32 22.16 10.02
N SER A 189 48.48 23.36 9.46
CA SER A 189 48.58 24.63 10.19
C SER A 189 47.31 25.48 10.15
N THR A 190 46.26 25.00 9.48
CA THR A 190 45.01 25.73 9.25
C THR A 190 43.95 25.28 10.25
N ALA A 191 43.42 26.20 11.05
CA ALA A 191 42.31 25.91 11.95
C ALA A 191 41.05 25.50 11.18
N ALA A 192 40.29 24.54 11.71
CA ALA A 192 39.01 24.15 11.11
C ALA A 192 37.90 25.11 11.55
N GLN A 193 37.06 25.51 10.61
CA GLN A 193 35.83 26.27 10.88
C GLN A 193 34.65 25.33 10.70
N LEU A 194 33.84 25.14 11.75
CA LEU A 194 32.68 24.26 11.70
C LEU A 194 31.38 25.04 11.93
N SER A 195 30.36 24.76 11.11
CA SER A 195 28.97 25.09 11.42
C SER A 195 28.34 23.93 12.18
N VAL A 196 27.69 24.24 13.30
CA VAL A 196 26.88 23.30 14.05
C VAL A 196 25.49 23.88 14.20
N TYR A 197 24.49 23.16 13.71
CA TYR A 197 23.09 23.53 13.86
C TYR A 197 22.22 22.28 13.79
N GLY A 198 20.94 22.43 14.14
CA GLY A 198 19.96 21.39 13.89
C GLY A 198 18.73 21.93 13.18
N TYR A 199 17.90 21.01 12.72
CA TYR A 199 16.61 21.32 12.13
C TYR A 199 15.61 20.23 12.51
N GLY A 200 14.33 20.63 12.63
CA GLY A 200 13.23 19.70 12.76
C GLY A 200 12.83 19.12 11.41
N GLU A 201 12.80 17.79 11.26
CA GLU A 201 12.26 17.15 10.06
C GLU A 201 10.77 17.46 9.81
N GLU A 202 10.07 17.98 10.83
CA GLU A 202 8.67 18.40 10.86
C GLU A 202 8.42 19.87 10.45
N ARG A 203 9.47 20.65 10.14
CA ARG A 203 9.33 22.07 9.72
C ARG A 203 9.66 22.24 8.23
N SER A 204 9.01 23.20 7.56
CA SER A 204 9.44 23.63 6.21
C SER A 204 10.86 24.20 6.31
N PRO A 205 11.78 23.95 5.35
CA PRO A 205 13.13 24.50 5.41
C PRO A 205 13.10 26.02 5.16
N ALA A 206 12.76 26.77 6.20
CA ALA A 206 13.01 28.20 6.32
C ALA A 206 14.45 28.42 6.85
N PRO A 207 15.11 29.56 6.54
CA PRO A 207 16.54 29.73 6.76
C PRO A 207 16.93 29.58 8.24
N VAL A 208 18.07 28.90 8.40
CA VAL A 208 18.65 28.32 9.61
C VAL A 208 18.57 29.22 10.85
N GLN A 209 17.79 28.83 11.85
CA GLN A 209 17.39 29.72 12.97
C GLN A 209 18.35 29.73 14.17
N ASP A 210 19.25 28.75 14.35
CA ASP A 210 20.21 28.77 15.47
C ASP A 210 21.59 28.15 15.13
N VAL A 211 22.33 28.75 14.18
CA VAL A 211 23.67 28.27 13.77
C VAL A 211 24.75 28.69 14.77
N ARG A 212 25.62 27.75 15.14
CA ARG A 212 26.86 28.00 15.88
C ARG A 212 28.04 27.80 14.94
N THR A 213 28.83 28.85 14.72
CA THR A 213 30.14 28.69 14.07
C THR A 213 31.21 28.58 15.14
N ILE A 214 32.05 27.55 15.06
CA ILE A 214 33.16 27.33 15.98
C ILE A 214 34.48 27.17 15.23
N THR A 215 35.58 27.45 15.92
CA THR A 215 36.93 27.25 15.40
C THR A 215 37.64 26.17 16.21
N VAL A 216 38.13 25.12 15.53
CA VAL A 216 39.00 24.09 16.13
C VAL A 216 40.46 24.47 15.84
N PRO A 217 41.28 24.76 16.87
CA PRO A 217 42.68 25.13 16.68
C PRO A 217 43.50 24.04 15.98
N ALA A 218 44.44 24.46 15.13
CA ALA A 218 45.43 23.56 14.50
C ALA A 218 46.68 23.39 15.38
N ASP A 219 46.48 23.05 16.65
CA ASP A 219 47.56 22.83 17.64
C ASP A 219 47.81 21.34 17.92
N GLY A 220 47.08 20.45 17.24
CA GLY A 220 47.16 19.00 17.40
C GLY A 220 46.57 18.47 18.71
N GLN A 221 45.99 19.34 19.56
CA GLN A 221 45.37 18.97 20.83
C GLN A 221 43.87 18.73 20.68
N VAL A 222 43.30 17.92 21.57
CA VAL A 222 41.85 17.71 21.65
C VAL A 222 41.22 18.84 22.45
N HIS A 223 40.20 19.47 21.87
CA HIS A 223 39.42 20.53 22.49
C HIS A 223 37.99 20.07 22.74
N GLU A 224 37.39 20.53 23.85
CA GLU A 224 36.00 20.25 24.20
C GLU A 224 35.11 21.45 23.85
N PHE A 225 33.98 21.16 23.21
CA PHE A 225 32.99 22.15 22.79
C PHE A 225 31.66 21.85 23.49
N SER A 226 31.02 22.89 24.02
CA SER A 226 29.69 22.82 24.65
C SER A 226 28.84 23.96 24.10
N LEU A 227 27.81 23.62 23.34
CA LEU A 227 27.02 24.55 22.54
C LEU A 227 25.57 24.52 23.02
N ASN A 228 25.04 25.67 23.42
CA ASN A 228 23.65 25.81 23.84
C ASN A 228 22.77 26.21 22.65
N PHE A 229 21.62 25.55 22.54
CA PHE A 229 20.60 25.79 21.52
C PHE A 229 19.25 26.08 22.18
N THR A 230 18.40 26.85 21.50
CA THR A 230 17.08 27.24 22.00
C THR A 230 15.92 26.85 21.09
N ASP A 231 16.19 26.21 19.96
CA ASP A 231 15.17 25.85 18.95
C ASP A 231 15.12 24.34 18.68
N GLY A 232 15.25 23.55 19.74
CA GLY A 232 15.02 22.11 19.73
C GLY A 232 13.57 21.78 19.38
N THR A 233 13.39 20.72 18.58
CA THR A 233 12.08 20.33 18.05
C THR A 233 11.78 18.87 18.36
N TRP A 234 10.58 18.40 18.05
CA TRP A 234 10.14 17.02 18.34
C TRP A 234 10.83 15.99 17.44
N CYS A 235 11.26 16.36 16.23
CA CYS A 235 12.01 15.50 15.33
C CYS A 235 13.31 16.17 14.88
N HIS A 236 14.16 16.49 15.86
CA HIS A 236 15.36 17.26 15.67
C HIS A 236 16.53 16.41 15.15
N THR A 237 17.19 16.88 14.09
CA THR A 237 18.45 16.32 13.57
C THR A 237 19.57 17.34 13.75
N MET A 238 20.69 16.93 14.32
CA MET A 238 21.90 17.76 14.47
C MET A 238 22.87 17.53 13.30
N LEU A 239 23.49 18.61 12.84
CA LEU A 239 24.49 18.63 11.78
C LEU A 239 25.78 19.30 12.25
N ILE A 240 26.91 18.73 11.85
CA ILE A 240 28.24 19.34 11.94
C ILE A 240 28.83 19.41 10.54
N LEU A 241 29.07 20.62 10.04
CA LEU A 241 29.54 20.88 8.67
C LEU A 241 30.88 21.64 8.70
N PRO A 242 31.85 21.30 7.85
CA PRO A 242 33.09 22.06 7.71
C PRO A 242 32.90 23.22 6.72
N LYS A 243 33.37 24.42 7.08
CA LYS A 243 33.36 25.60 6.19
C LYS A 243 34.60 25.72 5.31
N ASN A 244 35.67 25.00 5.65
CA ASN A 244 36.94 25.05 4.95
C ASN A 244 37.54 23.65 4.79
N ARG A 245 38.47 23.51 3.84
CA ARG A 245 39.13 22.25 3.46
C ARG A 245 40.12 21.78 4.53
N VAL A 246 39.60 21.28 5.64
CA VAL A 246 40.38 20.78 6.78
C VAL A 246 39.77 19.50 7.28
N SER A 247 40.62 18.52 7.64
CA SER A 247 40.16 17.28 8.26
C SER A 247 40.10 17.42 9.78
N VAL A 248 38.98 17.01 10.38
CA VAL A 248 38.74 17.13 11.83
C VAL A 248 38.45 15.76 12.42
N ASP A 249 39.18 15.38 13.46
CA ASP A 249 38.97 14.15 14.22
C ASP A 249 38.04 14.43 15.40
N PHE A 250 36.89 13.76 15.43
CA PHE A 250 36.00 13.70 16.58
C PHE A 250 36.36 12.50 17.46
N VAL A 251 36.43 12.71 18.77
CA VAL A 251 36.85 11.72 19.77
C VAL A 251 35.90 11.69 20.96
N ASP A 252 36.01 10.67 21.81
CA ASP A 252 35.21 10.48 23.04
C ASP A 252 33.72 10.20 22.76
N ALA A 253 32.89 11.23 22.63
CA ALA A 253 31.46 11.07 22.38
C ALA A 253 30.80 12.34 21.84
N PHE A 254 29.67 12.16 21.15
CA PHE A 254 28.67 13.20 20.92
C PHE A 254 27.59 13.12 22.00
N LYS A 255 27.36 14.20 22.75
CA LYS A 255 26.40 14.22 23.87
C LYS A 255 25.36 15.32 23.68
N ILE A 256 24.10 14.98 23.93
CA ILE A 256 23.00 15.94 23.99
C ILE A 256 22.39 15.86 25.38
N GLU A 257 22.30 17.01 26.05
CA GLU A 257 21.72 17.15 27.38
C GLU A 257 20.54 18.12 27.34
N GLN A 258 19.46 17.77 28.04
CA GLN A 258 18.28 18.62 28.18
C GLN A 258 17.80 18.59 29.62
N GLU A 259 17.36 19.74 30.14
CA GLU A 259 16.72 19.83 31.45
C GLU A 259 15.27 19.38 31.33
N LEU A 260 14.89 18.33 32.07
CA LEU A 260 13.57 17.71 32.03
C LEU A 260 12.94 17.69 33.43
N LYS A 261 11.61 17.71 33.47
CA LYS A 261 10.79 17.51 34.68
C LYS A 261 10.35 16.07 34.79
N LYS A 262 10.05 15.61 36.00
CA LYS A 262 9.46 14.30 36.24
C LYS A 262 8.20 14.10 35.40
N GLY A 263 8.16 13.01 34.64
CA GLY A 263 7.06 12.66 33.73
C GLY A 263 7.24 13.17 32.31
N ASP A 264 8.22 14.05 32.04
CA ASP A 264 8.56 14.43 30.67
C ASP A 264 9.02 13.19 29.90
N LYS A 265 8.54 13.07 28.66
CA LYS A 265 8.87 11.97 27.76
C LYS A 265 9.75 12.48 26.62
N GLY A 266 10.55 11.59 26.08
CA GLY A 266 11.35 11.86 24.89
C GLY A 266 11.74 10.57 24.20
N PHE A 267 12.32 10.69 23.02
CA PHE A 267 12.83 9.55 22.28
C PHE A 267 14.09 9.89 21.51
N ARG A 268 14.82 8.83 21.13
CA ARG A 268 15.84 8.86 20.10
C ARG A 268 15.59 7.78 19.08
N SER A 269 15.81 8.10 17.82
CA SER A 269 15.81 7.10 16.77
C SER A 269 17.09 6.26 16.84
N VAL A 270 16.91 4.94 16.71
CA VAL A 270 18.00 3.93 16.65
C VAL A 270 18.05 3.22 15.30
N MET A 271 17.04 3.42 14.46
CA MET A 271 17.02 3.02 13.06
C MET A 271 16.19 4.04 12.27
N ARG A 272 16.62 4.32 11.04
CA ARG A 272 15.91 5.18 10.09
C ARG A 272 15.83 4.46 8.73
N GLY A 273 14.61 4.23 8.27
CA GLY A 273 14.31 3.72 6.93
C GLY A 273 13.55 4.76 6.13
N ALA A 274 13.87 4.90 4.84
CA ALA A 274 13.07 5.65 3.89
C ALA A 274 12.79 4.76 2.68
N PHE A 275 11.54 4.65 2.27
CA PHE A 275 11.16 3.78 1.17
C PHE A 275 9.99 4.31 0.34
N PRO A 276 10.07 4.30 -0.99
CA PRO A 276 8.95 4.59 -1.87
C PRO A 276 7.88 3.49 -1.85
N ASN A 277 6.62 3.85 -2.14
CA ASN A 277 5.47 2.93 -2.14
C ASN A 277 5.58 1.79 -3.16
N ASN A 278 6.45 1.92 -4.16
CA ASN A 278 6.71 0.87 -5.15
C ASN A 278 7.69 -0.22 -4.65
N GLU A 279 8.26 -0.09 -3.45
CA GLU A 279 9.11 -1.10 -2.83
C GLU A 279 8.33 -1.98 -1.84
N ALA A 280 8.03 -3.22 -2.22
CA ALA A 280 7.67 -4.35 -1.33
C ALA A 280 6.67 -4.06 -0.18
N ILE A 281 5.83 -3.03 -0.31
CA ILE A 281 4.75 -2.73 0.63
C ILE A 281 3.54 -3.54 0.19
N THR A 282 3.00 -4.34 1.11
CA THR A 282 1.81 -5.15 0.86
C THR A 282 0.58 -4.41 1.36
N ALA A 283 -0.47 -4.33 0.55
CA ALA A 283 -1.78 -3.85 0.99
C ALA A 283 -2.54 -5.03 1.59
N ASP A 284 -2.52 -5.15 2.91
CA ASP A 284 -3.10 -6.26 3.68
C ASP A 284 -4.63 -6.25 3.68
N VAL A 285 -5.25 -5.06 3.64
CA VAL A 285 -6.71 -4.87 3.61
C VAL A 285 -7.00 -3.76 2.62
N VAL A 286 -7.88 -4.01 1.63
CA VAL A 286 -8.30 -3.01 0.65
C VAL A 286 -9.81 -2.86 0.73
N THR A 287 -10.30 -1.71 1.21
CA THR A 287 -11.74 -1.43 1.26
C THR A 287 -12.18 -0.83 -0.09
N PRO A 288 -13.09 -1.47 -0.84
CA PRO A 288 -13.63 -0.90 -2.08
C PRO A 288 -14.34 0.43 -1.78
N GLY A 289 -14.02 1.49 -2.52
CA GLY A 289 -14.64 2.80 -2.35
C GLY A 289 -14.01 3.70 -1.29
N ASN A 290 -13.06 3.19 -0.49
CA ASN A 290 -12.30 3.99 0.46
C ASN A 290 -10.83 3.52 0.55
N PRO A 291 -9.93 4.01 -0.33
CA PRO A 291 -8.49 3.69 -0.29
C PRO A 291 -7.82 4.02 1.06
N LEU A 292 -8.46 4.86 1.87
CA LEU A 292 -8.00 5.37 3.16
C LEU A 292 -8.13 4.37 4.30
N ALA A 293 -8.95 3.33 4.12
CA ALA A 293 -9.04 2.20 5.04
C ALA A 293 -7.94 1.15 4.77
N THR A 294 -7.14 1.35 3.71
CA THR A 294 -6.10 0.38 3.32
C THR A 294 -5.00 0.30 4.36
N ILE A 295 -4.77 -0.92 4.85
CA ILE A 295 -3.66 -1.22 5.75
C ILE A 295 -2.49 -1.69 4.90
N TYR A 296 -1.37 -0.99 5.02
CA TYR A 296 -0.10 -1.30 4.40
C TYR A 296 0.78 -2.04 5.40
N SER A 297 1.62 -2.94 4.91
CA SER A 297 2.65 -3.62 5.70
C SER A 297 3.96 -3.75 4.94
N ARG A 298 5.07 -3.79 5.70
CA ARG A 298 6.40 -4.05 5.18
C ARG A 298 7.24 -4.78 6.22
N GLU A 299 7.94 -5.83 5.80
CA GLU A 299 9.00 -6.43 6.62
C GLU A 299 10.20 -5.47 6.67
N ILE A 300 10.60 -5.14 7.90
CA ILE A 300 11.81 -4.40 8.21
C ILE A 300 12.84 -5.43 8.69
N GLY A 301 13.83 -5.71 7.85
CA GLY A 301 14.85 -6.74 8.10
C GLY A 301 16.27 -6.19 8.24
N ASP A 302 17.23 -7.11 8.41
CA ASP A 302 18.67 -6.85 8.53
C ASP A 302 19.05 -5.87 9.66
N LEU A 303 18.24 -5.83 10.72
CA LEU A 303 18.51 -4.99 11.87
C LEU A 303 19.57 -5.60 12.76
N ASN A 304 20.39 -4.74 13.36
CA ASN A 304 21.25 -5.16 14.46
C ASN A 304 20.37 -5.65 15.64
N PRO A 305 20.63 -6.84 16.24
CA PRO A 305 19.82 -7.37 17.33
C PRO A 305 19.65 -6.44 18.54
N GLU A 306 20.60 -5.53 18.78
CA GLU A 306 20.51 -4.55 19.87
C GLU A 306 19.38 -3.52 19.67
N ILE A 307 18.97 -3.27 18.42
CA ILE A 307 17.91 -2.30 18.08
C ILE A 307 16.54 -2.75 18.59
N LEU A 308 16.26 -4.05 18.53
CA LEU A 308 14.98 -4.64 18.97
C LEU A 308 15.08 -5.33 20.34
N ASN A 309 16.19 -5.12 21.08
CA ASN A 309 16.39 -5.74 22.37
C ASN A 309 15.55 -5.05 23.46
N VAL A 310 14.29 -5.47 23.57
CA VAL A 310 13.31 -4.96 24.53
C VAL A 310 13.79 -5.08 25.98
N GLU A 311 14.42 -6.20 26.35
CA GLU A 311 14.91 -6.41 27.72
C GLU A 311 16.03 -5.43 28.08
N LEU A 312 16.97 -5.19 27.16
CA LEU A 312 18.05 -4.23 27.36
C LEU A 312 17.52 -2.80 27.44
N ALA A 313 16.55 -2.44 26.59
CA ALA A 313 15.88 -1.14 26.67
C ALA A 313 15.20 -0.95 28.04
N GLN A 314 14.47 -1.96 28.52
CA GLN A 314 13.81 -1.92 29.83
C GLN A 314 14.80 -1.79 30.99
N GLN A 315 15.94 -2.48 30.94
CA GLN A 315 17.01 -2.33 31.94
C GLN A 315 17.57 -0.91 31.98
N ASN A 316 17.58 -0.21 30.83
CA ASN A 316 17.98 1.19 30.73
C ASN A 316 16.84 2.17 31.07
N GLY A 317 15.65 1.68 31.44
CA GLY A 317 14.47 2.51 31.72
C GLY A 317 13.77 3.04 30.47
N GLU A 318 13.93 2.35 29.34
CA GLU A 318 13.44 2.74 28.02
C GLU A 318 12.45 1.71 27.47
N ARG A 319 11.69 2.11 26.45
CA ARG A 319 10.82 1.23 25.67
C ARG A 319 11.15 1.33 24.19
N VAL A 320 11.13 0.20 23.50
CA VAL A 320 11.33 0.15 22.05
C VAL A 320 9.98 0.37 21.36
N ALA A 321 9.93 1.30 20.42
CA ALA A 321 8.75 1.55 19.59
C ALA A 321 9.13 1.77 18.12
N TYR A 322 8.14 1.73 17.23
CA TYR A 322 8.33 2.24 15.87
C TYR A 322 7.28 3.31 15.53
N ARG A 323 7.66 4.18 14.60
CA ARG A 323 6.86 5.31 14.10
C ARG A 323 6.99 5.41 12.59
N ILE A 324 5.95 5.92 11.93
CA ILE A 324 5.97 6.13 10.48
C ILE A 324 5.43 7.51 10.09
N LEU A 325 5.98 8.07 9.01
CA LEU A 325 5.44 9.24 8.31
C LEU A 325 5.28 8.94 6.81
N CYS A 326 4.37 9.67 6.18
CA CYS A 326 4.04 9.60 4.77
C CYS A 326 4.45 10.90 4.04
N GLU A 327 5.00 10.78 2.83
CA GLU A 327 5.49 11.89 1.99
C GLU A 327 5.01 11.72 0.53
N TYR A 328 4.28 12.73 0.01
CA TYR A 328 3.81 12.82 -1.38
C TYR A 328 4.60 13.87 -2.17
N VAL A 329 4.98 13.54 -3.41
CA VAL A 329 5.60 14.47 -4.37
C VAL A 329 4.62 14.74 -5.52
N PHE A 330 4.23 16.01 -5.72
CA PHE A 330 3.30 16.45 -6.76
C PHE A 330 3.99 17.10 -7.97
N GLU A 331 3.41 16.93 -9.16
CA GLU A 331 3.84 17.59 -10.39
C GLU A 331 2.87 18.70 -10.81
N HIS A 332 3.21 19.96 -10.48
CA HIS A 332 2.67 21.15 -11.12
C HIS A 332 3.83 22.07 -11.55
N VAL A 333 3.56 23.25 -12.13
CA VAL A 333 4.54 24.23 -12.64
C VAL A 333 5.66 24.58 -11.60
N LYS A 334 5.45 24.22 -10.32
CA LYS A 334 6.46 24.09 -9.24
C LYS A 334 6.36 22.70 -8.58
N THR A 335 7.48 22.06 -8.27
CA THR A 335 7.52 20.81 -7.49
C THR A 335 7.11 21.09 -6.04
N PHE A 336 6.10 20.36 -5.54
CA PHE A 336 5.60 20.49 -4.18
C PHE A 336 5.74 19.15 -3.44
N ILE A 337 6.22 19.21 -2.19
CA ILE A 337 6.37 18.04 -1.33
C ILE A 337 5.44 18.22 -0.13
N SER A 338 4.49 17.30 0.02
CA SER A 338 3.56 17.24 1.16
C SER A 338 3.97 16.11 2.10
N ARG A 339 4.07 16.40 3.41
CA ARG A 339 4.45 15.42 4.44
C ARG A 339 3.41 15.32 5.54
N SER A 340 3.32 14.15 6.17
CA SER A 340 2.65 13.96 7.45
C SER A 340 3.61 14.22 8.61
N LEU A 341 3.03 14.44 9.79
CA LEU A 341 3.75 14.20 11.05
C LEU A 341 4.02 12.69 11.22
N TYR A 342 4.96 12.35 12.10
CA TYR A 342 5.16 10.97 12.55
C TYR A 342 3.94 10.47 13.33
N SER A 343 3.63 9.19 13.15
CA SER A 343 2.62 8.47 13.92
C SER A 343 2.87 8.51 15.43
N GLU A 344 1.82 8.22 16.20
CA GLU A 344 1.99 7.80 17.58
C GLU A 344 2.89 6.55 17.66
N PRO A 345 3.64 6.36 18.77
CA PRO A 345 4.52 5.21 18.88
C PRO A 345 3.72 3.93 19.07
N VAL A 346 4.16 2.87 18.42
CA VAL A 346 3.73 1.52 18.74
C VAL A 346 4.88 0.77 19.35
N TYR A 347 4.67 0.30 20.58
CA TYR A 347 5.68 -0.39 21.37
C TYR A 347 5.82 -1.87 20.99
N PHE A 348 7.05 -2.37 21.06
CA PHE A 348 7.38 -3.79 20.90
C PHE A 348 7.12 -4.60 22.17
N ASP A 349 6.98 -3.93 23.32
CA ASP A 349 6.63 -4.59 24.56
C ASP A 349 5.10 -4.61 24.79
N ASN A 350 4.65 -5.67 25.46
CA ASN A 350 3.26 -5.85 25.87
C ASN A 350 2.98 -5.25 27.24
N ILE A 351 3.81 -4.31 27.69
CA ILE A 351 3.50 -3.54 28.90
C ILE A 351 2.24 -2.74 28.54
N PRO A 352 1.10 -3.02 29.19
CA PRO A 352 -0.09 -2.22 28.98
C PRO A 352 0.34 -0.77 29.16
N SER A 353 0.08 0.08 28.15
CA SER A 353 0.00 1.51 28.44
C SER A 353 -0.82 1.63 29.72
N GLU A 354 -0.32 2.34 30.73
CA GLU A 354 -0.95 2.43 32.06
C GLU A 354 -2.46 2.31 31.95
N GLU A 355 -3.09 1.40 32.72
CA GLU A 355 -4.53 1.09 32.66
C GLU A 355 -5.31 2.31 32.16
N ASN A 356 -5.84 2.25 30.95
CA ASN A 356 -6.53 3.40 30.38
C ASN A 356 -7.78 3.63 31.22
N LYS A 357 -7.75 4.61 32.11
CA LYS A 357 -8.88 4.96 32.97
C LYS A 357 -9.94 5.78 32.24
N TYR A 358 -9.74 6.07 30.96
CA TYR A 358 -10.52 7.07 30.24
C TYR A 358 -11.22 6.50 29.01
N LEU A 359 -12.44 6.96 28.80
CA LEU A 359 -13.20 6.82 27.56
C LEU A 359 -13.05 8.10 26.75
N TYR A 360 -13.01 7.97 25.43
CA TYR A 360 -13.00 9.10 24.52
C TYR A 360 -14.37 9.20 23.87
N VAL A 361 -15.11 10.27 24.18
CA VAL A 361 -16.54 10.38 23.88
C VAL A 361 -16.81 11.68 23.14
N GLY A 362 -17.31 11.59 21.92
CA GLY A 362 -17.65 12.77 21.12
C GLY A 362 -18.38 12.36 19.85
N TYR A 363 -18.72 13.33 19.02
CA TYR A 363 -19.37 13.13 17.72
C TYR A 363 -18.37 12.79 16.60
N ALA A 364 -17.23 12.22 16.99
CA ALA A 364 -16.17 11.79 16.11
C ALA A 364 -15.71 10.42 16.61
N ASP A 365 -16.49 9.40 16.30
CA ASP A 365 -15.92 8.08 16.02
C ASP A 365 -15.72 8.00 14.50
N TYR A 366 -15.00 7.01 14.00
CA TYR A 366 -14.66 6.85 12.58
C TYR A 366 -15.88 6.71 11.63
N GLU A 367 -17.10 6.96 12.10
CA GLU A 367 -18.37 6.96 11.37
C GLU A 367 -19.09 8.28 11.64
N GLU A 368 -19.23 9.08 10.57
CA GLU A 368 -20.09 10.26 10.36
C GLU A 368 -20.37 11.20 11.57
N PRO A 369 -19.80 12.42 11.60
CA PRO A 369 -20.13 13.41 12.62
C PRO A 369 -21.52 14.01 12.44
N ASP A 370 -22.26 14.17 13.54
CA ASP A 370 -23.47 14.97 13.54
C ASP A 370 -23.11 16.48 13.58
N MET A 371 -23.17 17.09 12.39
CA MET A 371 -22.86 18.49 12.14
C MET A 371 -23.81 19.48 12.85
N ASN A 372 -24.92 19.02 13.44
CA ASN A 372 -25.82 19.86 14.23
C ASN A 372 -25.22 20.29 15.57
N PHE A 373 -24.17 19.61 16.05
CA PHE A 373 -23.60 19.80 17.39
C PHE A 373 -22.22 20.47 17.41
N ALA A 374 -21.71 20.89 16.26
CA ALA A 374 -20.48 21.67 16.13
C ALA A 374 -20.77 23.19 16.20
N TYR A 375 -20.05 23.91 17.06
CA TYR A 375 -20.24 25.35 17.27
C TYR A 375 -18.92 26.12 17.21
N PRO A 376 -18.88 27.32 16.58
CA PRO A 376 -17.72 28.20 16.68
C PRO A 376 -17.49 28.57 18.15
N GLY A 377 -16.26 28.38 18.62
CA GLY A 377 -15.89 28.74 19.99
C GLY A 377 -15.98 30.26 20.19
N SER A 378 -16.71 30.72 21.19
CA SER A 378 -16.90 32.15 21.41
C SER A 378 -15.66 32.81 22.06
N VAL A 379 -15.15 33.84 21.39
CA VAL A 379 -13.95 34.60 21.78
C VAL A 379 -14.26 35.62 22.89
N PRO A 380 -13.40 35.78 23.93
CA PRO A 380 -13.51 36.86 24.92
C PRO A 380 -13.32 38.28 24.32
N GLU A 381 -13.84 39.30 25.00
CA GLU A 381 -13.90 40.70 24.57
C GLU A 381 -12.57 41.31 24.06
N GLY A 382 -12.62 42.10 22.97
CA GLY A 382 -11.56 43.02 22.55
C GLY A 382 -10.36 42.42 21.81
N GLN A 383 -10.47 41.17 21.35
CA GLN A 383 -9.32 40.45 20.79
C GLN A 383 -9.60 40.07 19.33
N GLU A 384 -9.32 41.03 18.44
CA GLU A 384 -9.05 40.73 17.03
C GLU A 384 -7.99 39.61 16.99
N ALA A 385 -8.23 38.57 16.17
CA ALA A 385 -7.31 37.45 15.91
C ALA A 385 -7.38 36.19 16.81
N TYR A 386 -8.49 35.92 17.51
CA TYR A 386 -8.74 34.62 18.16
C TYR A 386 -9.64 33.70 17.35
N VAL A 387 -9.35 32.39 17.40
CA VAL A 387 -10.10 31.35 16.69
C VAL A 387 -10.36 30.14 17.60
N GLY A 388 -11.52 29.49 17.47
CA GLY A 388 -11.87 28.34 18.30
C GLY A 388 -13.04 27.50 17.78
N ALA A 389 -13.13 26.27 18.26
CA ALA A 389 -14.18 25.31 17.94
C ALA A 389 -14.65 24.57 19.20
N SER A 390 -15.89 24.11 19.19
CA SER A 390 -16.49 23.38 20.31
C SER A 390 -17.54 22.38 19.86
N ILE A 391 -17.73 21.35 20.67
CA ILE A 391 -18.82 20.39 20.59
C ILE A 391 -19.80 20.64 21.74
N LYS A 392 -21.09 20.43 21.50
CA LYS A 392 -22.11 20.45 22.55
C LYS A 392 -22.30 19.05 23.12
N ALA A 393 -21.93 18.83 24.37
CA ALA A 393 -22.20 17.59 25.09
C ALA A 393 -23.68 17.54 25.51
N THR A 394 -24.51 16.85 24.73
CA THR A 394 -25.97 16.78 24.93
C THR A 394 -26.37 15.79 26.02
N GLU A 395 -27.63 15.87 26.48
CA GLU A 395 -28.21 14.88 27.40
C GLU A 395 -28.09 13.45 26.85
N GLU A 396 -28.28 13.28 25.53
CA GLU A 396 -28.18 11.99 24.85
C GLU A 396 -26.76 11.44 24.87
N LEU A 397 -25.76 12.25 24.48
CA LEU A 397 -24.36 11.85 24.48
C LEU A 397 -23.86 11.51 25.88
N LEU A 398 -24.24 12.30 26.88
CA LEU A 398 -23.79 12.16 28.26
C LEU A 398 -24.60 11.14 29.07
N GLY A 399 -25.73 10.69 28.54
CA GLY A 399 -26.75 9.95 29.28
C GLY A 399 -26.23 8.68 29.96
N GLU A 400 -25.39 7.91 29.26
CA GLU A 400 -24.78 6.70 29.83
C GLU A 400 -23.63 7.00 30.81
N TYR A 401 -23.00 8.18 30.70
CA TYR A 401 -21.80 8.55 31.46
C TYR A 401 -22.11 9.32 32.77
N VAL A 402 -23.39 9.47 33.13
CA VAL A 402 -23.81 10.10 34.39
C VAL A 402 -23.17 9.39 35.58
N GLY A 403 -22.55 10.16 36.47
CA GLY A 403 -21.75 9.64 37.60
C GLY A 403 -20.25 9.53 37.31
N GLY A 404 -19.84 9.58 36.04
CA GLY A 404 -18.45 9.78 35.62
C GLY A 404 -18.04 11.25 35.64
N LYS A 405 -16.82 11.54 35.15
CA LYS A 405 -16.24 12.88 35.12
C LYS A 405 -15.59 13.18 33.77
N VAL A 406 -15.81 14.37 33.23
CA VAL A 406 -14.97 14.91 32.16
C VAL A 406 -13.67 15.39 32.78
N VAL A 407 -12.58 14.73 32.42
CA VAL A 407 -11.24 15.06 32.91
C VAL A 407 -10.43 15.85 31.90
N GLY A 408 -10.85 15.89 30.63
CA GLY A 408 -10.10 16.56 29.58
C GLY A 408 -10.79 16.60 28.23
N LEU A 409 -10.05 17.07 27.25
CA LEU A 409 -10.41 17.13 25.85
C LEU A 409 -9.32 16.52 24.98
N ARG A 410 -9.73 15.73 24.00
CA ARG A 410 -8.88 15.22 22.93
C ARG A 410 -9.31 15.84 21.60
N PHE A 411 -8.42 16.51 20.89
CA PHE A 411 -8.76 17.20 19.64
C PHE A 411 -7.57 17.34 18.71
N CYS A 412 -7.83 17.39 17.40
CA CYS A 412 -6.78 17.55 16.39
C CYS A 412 -6.55 19.02 16.03
N VAL A 413 -5.30 19.42 15.84
CA VAL A 413 -4.88 20.81 15.55
C VAL A 413 -3.85 20.83 14.42
N ALA A 414 -3.92 21.81 13.52
CA ALA A 414 -2.78 22.22 12.69
C ALA A 414 -2.21 23.50 13.31
N ALA A 415 -1.08 23.42 14.00
CA ALA A 415 -0.42 24.53 14.71
C ALA A 415 0.89 24.98 14.03
N ALA A 416 1.11 24.61 12.75
CA ALA A 416 2.40 24.65 12.06
C ALA A 416 3.14 26.02 12.03
N ASN A 417 2.51 27.13 12.42
CA ASN A 417 3.12 28.47 12.47
C ASN A 417 2.71 29.27 13.74
N GLN A 418 2.81 28.70 14.95
CA GLN A 418 2.78 29.52 16.17
C GLN A 418 4.05 30.38 16.27
N GLU A 419 4.10 31.53 15.59
CA GLU A 419 5.32 32.35 15.50
C GLU A 419 5.67 33.12 16.79
N GLU A 420 4.80 33.16 17.81
CA GLU A 420 5.08 33.86 19.07
C GLU A 420 4.45 33.19 20.32
N THR A 421 5.05 32.12 20.86
CA THR A 421 4.74 31.66 22.25
C THR A 421 5.75 32.12 23.30
N GLY A 422 6.70 32.98 22.92
CA GLY A 422 7.69 33.57 23.83
C GLY A 422 7.09 34.62 24.78
N HIS A 423 6.81 34.22 26.02
CA HIS A 423 6.29 35.07 27.10
C HIS A 423 7.08 36.38 27.36
N LYS A 424 6.34 37.47 27.64
CA LYS A 424 6.73 38.48 28.65
C LYS A 424 5.55 38.77 29.59
N TYR A 425 5.83 38.65 30.89
CA TYR A 425 4.94 38.70 32.05
C TYR A 425 4.06 39.96 32.19
N ALA A 426 2.81 39.77 32.63
CA ALA A 426 2.14 40.59 33.64
C ALA A 426 0.94 39.84 34.26
N THR A 427 0.76 40.00 35.58
CA THR A 427 -0.23 39.34 36.43
C THR A 427 -1.65 39.88 36.22
N ALA A 428 -2.51 39.10 35.56
CA ALA A 428 -3.97 39.16 35.64
C ALA A 428 -4.53 37.72 35.56
N PRO A 429 -5.75 37.42 36.07
CA PRO A 429 -6.27 36.04 36.20
C PRO A 429 -6.55 35.32 34.87
N TRP A 430 -6.38 36.02 33.75
CA TRP A 430 -6.58 35.55 32.39
C TRP A 430 -5.30 35.86 31.62
N ASN A 431 -4.68 34.86 30.99
CA ASN A 431 -3.49 35.04 30.15
C ASN A 431 -3.91 35.05 28.66
N PRO A 432 -4.09 36.24 28.05
CA PRO A 432 -4.77 36.43 26.77
C PRO A 432 -3.85 36.23 25.56
N ARG A 433 -2.89 35.29 25.60
CA ARG A 433 -2.05 34.93 24.44
C ARG A 433 -1.68 33.46 24.34
N VAL A 434 -2.17 32.61 25.25
CA VAL A 434 -1.86 31.18 25.27
C VAL A 434 -3.09 30.41 24.81
N PRO A 435 -2.97 29.36 23.96
CA PRO A 435 -4.10 28.51 23.60
C PRO A 435 -4.76 27.91 24.84
N ASN A 436 -6.08 27.66 24.78
CA ASN A 436 -6.85 27.15 25.91
C ASN A 436 -7.86 26.08 25.48
N ILE A 437 -8.01 25.05 26.32
CA ILE A 437 -9.21 24.20 26.31
C ILE A 437 -10.24 24.74 27.30
N PHE A 438 -11.52 24.48 27.07
CA PHE A 438 -12.59 24.96 27.93
C PHE A 438 -13.80 24.02 28.01
N LEU A 439 -14.54 24.13 29.12
CA LEU A 439 -15.96 23.77 29.20
C LEU A 439 -16.79 25.04 29.44
N ALA A 440 -18.00 25.13 28.91
CA ALA A 440 -18.90 26.27 29.07
C ALA A 440 -20.37 25.86 29.17
N GLU A 441 -21.16 26.54 29.99
CA GLU A 441 -22.62 26.33 30.05
C GLU A 441 -23.33 26.94 28.84
N LYS A 442 -22.78 28.05 28.33
CA LYS A 442 -23.32 28.82 27.21
C LYS A 442 -22.18 29.40 26.39
N LEU A 443 -22.28 29.31 25.06
CA LEU A 443 -21.47 30.05 24.11
C LEU A 443 -22.22 31.31 23.64
N ARG A 444 -21.47 32.36 23.31
CA ARG A 444 -22.02 33.53 22.63
C ARG A 444 -22.36 33.16 21.18
N SER A 445 -23.56 33.52 20.72
CA SER A 445 -23.93 33.35 19.31
C SER A 445 -23.46 34.55 18.46
N TRP A 446 -23.03 34.28 17.22
CA TRP A 446 -22.61 35.33 16.28
C TRP A 446 -23.77 36.21 15.80
N ASP A 447 -25.01 35.71 15.91
CA ASP A 447 -26.24 36.38 15.45
C ASP A 447 -26.82 37.38 16.48
N GLU A 448 -26.26 37.44 17.69
CA GLU A 448 -26.61 38.46 18.69
C GLU A 448 -25.98 39.80 18.29
N ASN A 449 -26.77 40.62 17.58
CA ASN A 449 -26.45 42.01 17.21
C ASN A 449 -25.75 42.77 18.35
N SER A 450 -24.83 43.66 17.95
CA SER A 450 -23.93 44.60 18.66
C SER A 450 -24.19 45.09 20.09
N ASP A 451 -25.29 44.74 20.77
CA ASP A 451 -25.62 45.15 22.13
C ASP A 451 -25.03 44.17 23.16
N TYR A 452 -23.83 44.50 23.61
CA TYR A 452 -23.10 43.74 24.63
C TYR A 452 -23.78 43.86 26.00
N THR A 453 -24.41 42.77 26.47
CA THR A 453 -25.00 42.66 27.81
C THR A 453 -24.31 41.51 28.59
N GLU A 454 -24.28 41.56 29.92
CA GLU A 454 -23.73 40.45 30.74
C GLU A 454 -24.39 39.09 30.41
N GLU A 455 -25.65 39.10 29.98
CA GLU A 455 -26.41 37.90 29.59
C GLU A 455 -25.97 37.28 28.25
N SER A 456 -25.29 38.05 27.39
CA SER A 456 -24.81 37.63 26.05
C SER A 456 -23.41 37.00 26.07
N LYS A 457 -22.71 37.01 27.21
CA LYS A 457 -21.32 36.50 27.32
C LYS A 457 -21.25 34.97 27.37
N THR A 458 -20.13 34.42 26.88
CA THR A 458 -19.75 33.03 27.13
C THR A 458 -19.68 32.78 28.63
N LYS A 459 -20.34 31.73 29.13
CA LYS A 459 -20.29 31.35 30.54
C LYS A 459 -19.42 30.11 30.70
N PHE A 460 -18.13 30.32 30.93
CA PHE A 460 -17.18 29.24 31.16
C PHE A 460 -17.45 28.51 32.48
N ILE A 461 -17.34 27.19 32.44
CA ILE A 461 -17.30 26.31 33.61
C ILE A 461 -15.84 26.18 34.07
N GLN A 462 -14.95 25.88 33.13
CA GLN A 462 -13.51 25.73 33.37
C GLN A 462 -12.70 26.04 32.11
N THR A 463 -11.47 26.51 32.28
CA THR A 463 -10.52 26.78 31.21
C THR A 463 -9.13 26.33 31.62
N LYS A 464 -8.32 25.84 30.68
CA LYS A 464 -6.90 25.53 30.91
C LYS A 464 -6.04 26.02 29.77
N ALA A 465 -5.07 26.86 30.11
CA ALA A 465 -4.07 27.37 29.18
C ALA A 465 -2.99 26.31 28.94
N VAL A 466 -2.72 25.99 27.68
CA VAL A 466 -1.72 24.99 27.28
C VAL A 466 -1.28 25.26 25.84
N GLU A 467 -0.03 24.95 25.52
CA GLU A 467 0.43 24.99 24.13
C GLU A 467 -0.11 23.77 23.37
N PHE A 468 -0.72 24.02 22.21
CA PHE A 468 -1.19 22.96 21.32
C PHE A 468 -0.09 22.54 20.35
N LYS A 469 0.01 21.24 20.09
CA LYS A 469 0.94 20.64 19.12
C LYS A 469 0.20 20.32 17.82
N ASP A 470 0.92 20.17 16.72
CA ASP A 470 0.32 19.64 15.49
C ASP A 470 -0.18 18.20 15.69
N GLY A 471 -1.36 17.89 15.13
CA GLY A 471 -2.03 16.60 15.25
C GLY A 471 -2.94 16.50 16.49
N TRP A 472 -3.17 15.26 16.95
CA TRP A 472 -4.00 14.99 18.12
C TRP A 472 -3.34 15.51 19.41
N ASN A 473 -4.09 16.29 20.17
CA ASN A 473 -3.78 16.77 21.49
C ASN A 473 -4.74 16.11 22.48
N THR A 474 -4.24 15.56 23.58
CA THR A 474 -5.06 15.11 24.72
C THR A 474 -4.65 15.94 25.93
N ILE A 475 -5.54 16.81 26.39
CA ILE A 475 -5.26 17.79 27.44
C ILE A 475 -6.27 17.59 28.57
N PHE A 476 -5.77 17.39 29.78
CA PHE A 476 -6.57 17.24 30.99
C PHE A 476 -6.77 18.59 31.68
N PHE A 477 -7.98 18.86 32.17
CA PHE A 477 -8.25 19.98 33.06
C PHE A 477 -7.53 19.78 34.40
N ASP A 478 -7.33 20.88 35.14
CA ASP A 478 -6.70 20.80 36.47
C ASP A 478 -7.63 20.14 37.50
N GLU A 479 -8.95 20.34 37.34
CA GLU A 479 -9.98 19.73 38.16
C GLU A 479 -10.99 18.98 37.26
N PRO A 480 -11.35 17.72 37.59
CA PRO A 480 -12.39 17.00 36.87
C PRO A 480 -13.79 17.63 36.99
N TYR A 481 -14.57 17.61 35.91
CA TYR A 481 -15.97 18.07 35.90
C TYR A 481 -16.96 16.91 35.96
N SER A 482 -17.78 16.84 37.00
CA SER A 482 -18.78 15.78 37.19
C SER A 482 -19.88 15.81 36.13
N ILE A 483 -20.21 14.65 35.56
CA ILE A 483 -21.30 14.50 34.59
C ILE A 483 -22.61 14.32 35.36
N GLU A 484 -23.45 15.34 35.31
CA GLU A 484 -24.75 15.39 36.00
C GLU A 484 -25.90 15.06 35.05
N LYS A 485 -26.94 14.41 35.58
CA LYS A 485 -28.12 14.03 34.80
C LYS A 485 -28.80 15.27 34.21
N LYS A 486 -29.15 15.23 32.91
CA LYS A 486 -29.82 16.31 32.15
C LYS A 486 -29.04 17.62 32.00
N LYS A 487 -27.75 17.64 32.33
CA LYS A 487 -26.95 18.84 32.24
C LYS A 487 -26.11 18.81 30.97
N GLU A 488 -26.40 19.72 30.06
CA GLU A 488 -25.64 19.92 28.83
C GLU A 488 -24.56 20.99 29.05
N PHE A 489 -23.47 20.89 28.30
CA PHE A 489 -22.42 21.91 28.26
C PHE A 489 -21.70 21.88 26.91
N TYR A 490 -20.92 22.91 26.64
CA TYR A 490 -20.02 22.99 25.50
C TYR A 490 -18.61 22.65 25.94
N ALA A 491 -17.88 21.95 25.11
CA ALA A 491 -16.48 21.63 25.32
C ALA A 491 -15.70 22.03 24.08
N GLY A 492 -14.62 22.78 24.24
CA GLY A 492 -13.94 23.36 23.09
C GLY A 492 -12.50 23.77 23.35
N ALA A 493 -11.87 24.30 22.30
CA ALA A 493 -10.55 24.87 22.34
C ALA A 493 -10.53 26.20 21.58
N PHE A 494 -9.72 27.15 22.05
CA PHE A 494 -9.47 28.43 21.37
C PHE A 494 -8.01 28.83 21.45
N LEU A 495 -7.52 29.61 20.49
CA LEU A 495 -6.17 30.17 20.48
C LEU A 495 -6.10 31.56 19.88
N TYR A 496 -4.96 32.22 20.08
CA TYR A 496 -4.62 33.53 19.54
C TYR A 496 -3.70 33.42 18.32
N ASP A 497 -4.08 34.06 17.21
CA ASP A 497 -3.28 34.22 15.98
C ASP A 497 -3.11 35.71 15.66
N ALA A 498 -2.26 36.41 16.44
CA ALA A 498 -2.08 37.87 16.39
C ALA A 498 -1.81 38.47 15.01
N ALA A 499 -1.25 37.69 14.08
CA ALA A 499 -0.78 38.17 12.79
C ALA A 499 -1.69 37.77 11.61
N ALA A 500 -2.80 37.07 11.89
CA ALA A 500 -3.73 36.56 10.89
C ALA A 500 -3.03 35.72 9.78
N HIS A 501 -1.84 35.16 10.05
CA HIS A 501 -1.14 34.32 9.08
C HIS A 501 -1.82 32.98 8.88
N GLY A 502 -2.82 32.66 9.71
CA GLY A 502 -3.97 31.97 9.17
C GLY A 502 -3.79 30.48 9.02
N LYS A 503 -3.20 29.83 10.02
CA LYS A 503 -2.88 28.40 9.91
C LYS A 503 -3.47 27.51 10.98
N THR A 504 -4.39 28.03 11.78
CA THR A 504 -4.57 27.42 13.10
C THR A 504 -5.97 26.88 13.35
N PHE A 505 -7.05 27.63 13.15
CA PHE A 505 -8.42 27.12 13.14
C PHE A 505 -9.34 28.15 12.47
N ILE A 506 -10.19 27.81 11.51
CA ILE A 506 -11.34 28.66 11.14
C ILE A 506 -12.57 27.78 11.03
N ALA A 507 -13.55 28.07 11.90
CA ALA A 507 -14.94 27.69 11.71
C ALA A 507 -15.62 28.74 10.82
N SER A 508 -15.79 28.44 9.54
CA SER A 508 -16.62 29.28 8.68
C SER A 508 -18.06 28.80 8.78
N ARG A 509 -18.93 29.55 9.45
CA ARG A 509 -20.39 29.38 9.27
C ARG A 509 -20.78 30.17 8.03
N VAL A 510 -20.84 29.54 6.85
CA VAL A 510 -21.58 30.15 5.74
C VAL A 510 -23.05 29.77 5.94
N PRO A 511 -23.95 30.70 6.28
CA PRO A 511 -25.37 30.40 6.29
C PRO A 511 -25.78 30.25 4.82
N SER A 512 -26.05 29.03 4.34
CA SER A 512 -26.84 28.90 3.10
C SER A 512 -28.25 29.41 3.40
N GLU A 513 -28.80 30.29 2.56
CA GLU A 513 -30.13 30.88 2.72
C GLU A 513 -31.28 29.86 2.85
N GLU A 514 -31.03 28.57 2.60
CA GLU A 514 -32.05 27.50 2.67
C GLU A 514 -32.02 26.62 3.95
N GLY A 515 -31.19 26.93 4.94
CA GLY A 515 -31.27 26.29 6.26
C GLY A 515 -31.05 24.76 6.28
N LYS A 516 -30.43 24.18 5.25
CA LYS A 516 -30.23 22.72 5.13
C LYS A 516 -28.82 22.21 5.35
N LYS A 517 -27.79 23.05 5.52
CA LYS A 517 -26.43 22.59 5.82
C LYS A 517 -25.65 23.61 6.68
N PRO A 518 -25.45 23.36 7.99
CA PRO A 518 -24.41 24.03 8.74
C PRO A 518 -23.06 23.39 8.38
N GLU A 519 -22.28 24.07 7.53
CA GLU A 519 -20.93 23.67 7.16
C GLU A 519 -19.92 24.19 8.20
N ALA A 520 -19.97 23.68 9.44
CA ALA A 520 -18.97 24.01 10.46
C ALA A 520 -17.69 23.18 10.22
N PHE A 521 -16.81 23.67 9.35
CA PHE A 521 -15.50 23.05 9.08
C PHE A 521 -14.41 23.58 10.01
N MET A 522 -13.34 22.82 10.24
CA MET A 522 -12.08 23.37 10.73
C MET A 522 -11.16 23.57 9.53
N VAL A 523 -10.95 24.82 9.09
CA VAL A 523 -10.08 25.16 7.95
C VAL A 523 -8.92 26.04 8.42
N ALA A 524 -7.69 25.73 8.02
CA ALA A 524 -6.57 26.67 8.12
C ALA A 524 -6.66 27.66 6.93
N TYR A 525 -6.69 28.97 7.17
CA TYR A 525 -6.86 30.01 6.14
C TYR A 525 -5.85 31.15 6.27
N ASP A 526 -4.95 31.34 5.30
CA ASP A 526 -3.98 32.45 5.27
C ASP A 526 -4.69 33.77 4.92
N SER A 527 -4.60 34.80 5.79
CA SER A 527 -5.19 36.11 5.52
C SER A 527 -4.39 36.97 4.54
N GLN A 528 -3.20 36.54 4.09
CA GLN A 528 -2.38 37.28 3.14
C GLN A 528 -2.90 37.14 1.69
N GLY A 529 -4.13 37.59 1.44
CA GLY A 529 -4.57 38.16 0.17
C GLY A 529 -4.58 37.27 -1.07
N MET A 530 -4.41 35.95 -0.96
CA MET A 530 -4.67 35.04 -2.08
C MET A 530 -6.17 34.74 -2.14
N GLY A 531 -6.83 35.27 -3.18
CA GLY A 531 -8.27 35.19 -3.34
C GLY A 531 -8.82 33.77 -3.23
N HIS A 532 -10.09 33.69 -2.85
CA HIS A 532 -10.94 32.50 -2.67
C HIS A 532 -10.84 31.41 -3.77
N SER A 533 -10.19 31.65 -4.89
CA SER A 533 -10.09 30.73 -6.04
C SER A 533 -8.79 29.92 -6.11
N ASP A 534 -7.69 30.38 -5.49
CA ASP A 534 -6.34 29.84 -5.79
C ASP A 534 -5.74 29.00 -4.65
N LEU A 535 -6.31 29.09 -3.45
CA LEU A 535 -6.07 28.15 -2.36
C LEU A 535 -7.22 27.16 -2.36
N GLY A 536 -7.00 26.01 -2.99
CA GLY A 536 -7.80 24.82 -2.70
C GLY A 536 -7.83 24.67 -1.18
N PHE A 537 -9.04 24.56 -0.63
CA PHE A 537 -9.29 24.20 0.76
C PHE A 537 -8.19 23.24 1.24
N ILE A 538 -7.59 23.49 2.41
CA ILE A 538 -6.72 22.52 3.07
C ILE A 538 -7.60 21.76 4.06
N PRO A 539 -8.37 20.74 3.63
CA PRO A 539 -9.06 19.88 4.56
C PRO A 539 -8.03 18.99 5.24
N PHE A 540 -8.22 18.73 6.53
CA PHE A 540 -7.60 17.60 7.21
C PHE A 540 -8.08 16.31 6.52
N GLY A 541 -7.40 15.90 5.46
CA GLY A 541 -7.87 14.87 4.55
C GLY A 541 -9.09 15.34 3.75
N ARG A 542 -9.06 15.22 2.41
CA ARG A 542 -10.32 15.12 1.65
C ARG A 542 -10.95 13.77 1.98
N CYS A 543 -11.55 13.70 3.16
CA CYS A 543 -12.60 12.74 3.40
C CYS A 543 -13.76 13.07 2.44
N PRO A 544 -14.51 12.08 1.93
CA PRO A 544 -15.73 12.33 1.19
C PRO A 544 -16.57 13.37 1.95
N SER A 545 -17.44 14.10 1.26
CA SER A 545 -18.29 15.19 1.75
C SER A 545 -19.18 14.89 2.98
N HIS A 546 -18.96 13.76 3.67
CA HIS A 546 -19.70 13.21 4.79
C HIS A 546 -18.87 13.08 6.09
N ASP A 547 -17.53 13.20 6.08
CA ASP A 547 -16.66 12.88 7.24
C ASP A 547 -15.95 14.11 7.87
N ASN A 548 -16.34 15.34 7.53
CA ASN A 548 -15.63 16.57 7.91
C ASN A 548 -16.08 17.17 9.25
N ALA A 549 -15.82 16.45 10.35
CA ALA A 549 -16.17 16.83 11.73
C ALA A 549 -15.24 17.89 12.33
N VAL A 550 -15.71 18.57 13.37
CA VAL A 550 -14.81 19.00 14.45
C VAL A 550 -14.19 17.74 15.08
N LEU A 551 -12.90 17.48 14.83
CA LEU A 551 -12.17 16.33 15.38
C LEU A 551 -11.89 16.55 16.88
N MET A 552 -12.91 16.38 17.72
CA MET A 552 -12.87 16.62 19.16
C MET A 552 -13.69 15.57 19.94
N GLN A 553 -13.13 15.11 21.05
CA GLN A 553 -13.70 14.13 21.97
C GLN A 553 -13.51 14.62 23.41
N LEU A 554 -14.52 14.41 24.26
CA LEU A 554 -14.38 14.47 25.70
C LEU A 554 -13.49 13.31 26.16
N VAL A 555 -12.61 13.57 27.12
CA VAL A 555 -11.91 12.53 27.88
C VAL A 555 -12.71 12.32 29.16
N ILE A 556 -13.37 11.18 29.28
CA ILE A 556 -14.26 10.84 30.39
C ILE A 556 -13.59 9.77 31.25
N GLU A 557 -13.43 10.05 32.53
CA GLU A 557 -13.22 9.02 33.55
C GLU A 557 -14.60 8.45 33.91
N PRO A 558 -14.95 7.21 33.47
CA PRO A 558 -16.25 6.64 33.75
C PRO A 558 -16.35 6.21 35.22
N ASP A 559 -17.56 5.94 35.69
CA ASP A 559 -17.75 5.28 36.99
C ASP A 559 -17.00 3.93 36.99
N PRO A 560 -15.98 3.76 37.85
CA PRO A 560 -15.16 2.55 37.87
C PRO A 560 -15.96 1.30 38.30
N THR A 561 -17.14 1.48 38.89
CA THR A 561 -18.01 0.38 39.33
C THR A 561 -18.97 -0.11 38.24
N ASN A 562 -19.13 0.63 37.14
CA ASN A 562 -20.04 0.26 36.07
C ASN A 562 -19.38 -0.74 35.09
N PRO A 563 -19.79 -2.03 35.08
CA PRO A 563 -19.15 -3.07 34.27
C PRO A 563 -19.28 -2.83 32.75
N LYS A 564 -20.28 -2.05 32.32
CA LYS A 564 -20.50 -1.70 30.91
C LYS A 564 -19.30 -0.98 30.30
N PHE A 565 -18.65 -0.09 31.05
CA PHE A 565 -17.49 0.67 30.59
C PHE A 565 -16.18 -0.08 30.74
N GLN A 566 -16.14 -1.05 31.65
CA GLN A 566 -14.96 -1.88 31.87
C GLN A 566 -14.70 -2.80 30.68
N ASN A 567 -15.75 -3.43 30.13
CA ASN A 567 -15.66 -4.46 29.09
C ASN A 567 -16.51 -4.10 27.87
N ARG A 568 -16.15 -3.02 27.17
CA ARG A 568 -16.84 -2.50 25.98
C ARG A 568 -16.01 -2.74 24.72
N GLY A 569 -16.67 -3.01 23.60
CA GLY A 569 -16.00 -3.17 22.30
C GLY A 569 -16.98 -3.42 21.17
N THR A 570 -16.50 -3.24 19.95
CA THR A 570 -17.28 -3.28 18.71
C THR A 570 -16.57 -4.12 17.66
N ILE A 571 -17.32 -4.92 16.89
CA ILE A 571 -16.77 -5.68 15.77
C ILE A 571 -17.04 -4.98 14.43
N SER A 572 -16.10 -5.09 13.49
CA SER A 572 -16.20 -4.56 12.13
C SER A 572 -15.57 -5.51 11.09
N ASP A 573 -15.69 -5.16 9.80
CA ASP A 573 -14.94 -5.75 8.68
C ASP A 573 -15.07 -7.28 8.56
N LEU A 574 -16.30 -7.82 8.61
CA LEU A 574 -16.53 -9.25 8.41
C LEU A 574 -16.12 -9.67 6.99
N LYS A 575 -15.11 -10.53 6.89
CA LYS A 575 -14.56 -11.12 5.67
C LYS A 575 -14.82 -12.62 5.63
N THR A 576 -15.17 -13.11 4.45
CA THR A 576 -15.38 -14.51 4.12
C THR A 576 -15.00 -14.76 2.66
N GLU A 577 -14.61 -15.99 2.32
CA GLU A 577 -14.50 -16.40 0.93
C GLU A 577 -15.87 -16.36 0.22
N VAL A 578 -15.84 -16.06 -1.08
CA VAL A 578 -17.03 -16.00 -1.93
C VAL A 578 -17.62 -17.41 -2.14
N LEU A 579 -16.79 -18.44 -2.01
CA LEU A 579 -17.13 -19.82 -2.27
C LEU A 579 -16.35 -20.76 -1.32
N TYR A 580 -17.04 -21.76 -0.79
CA TYR A 580 -16.45 -22.88 -0.06
C TYR A 580 -16.86 -24.20 -0.69
N TYR A 581 -15.97 -25.17 -0.64
CA TYR A 581 -16.34 -26.56 -0.86
C TYR A 581 -16.86 -27.20 0.44
N ASP A 582 -17.79 -28.15 0.33
CA ASP A 582 -18.42 -28.86 1.46
C ASP A 582 -17.43 -29.55 2.40
N ASN A 583 -16.25 -29.89 1.91
CA ASN A 583 -15.16 -30.52 2.63
C ASN A 583 -14.09 -29.53 3.17
N GLU A 584 -14.27 -28.23 2.97
CA GLU A 584 -13.36 -27.19 3.44
C GLU A 584 -13.85 -26.53 4.72
N PRO A 585 -12.95 -26.25 5.69
CA PRO A 585 -13.32 -25.47 6.87
C PRO A 585 -13.62 -24.03 6.47
N LEU A 586 -14.75 -23.51 6.94
CA LEU A 586 -15.12 -22.11 6.70
C LEU A 586 -14.25 -21.19 7.56
N MET A 587 -13.64 -20.18 6.94
CA MET A 587 -12.81 -19.18 7.62
C MET A 587 -13.54 -17.83 7.65
N LEU A 588 -13.78 -17.30 8.85
CA LEU A 588 -14.23 -15.91 9.00
C LEU A 588 -13.10 -15.08 9.58
N THR A 589 -12.94 -13.86 9.07
CA THR A 589 -12.03 -12.87 9.64
C THR A 589 -12.80 -11.59 9.94
N SER A 590 -12.53 -10.93 11.06
CA SER A 590 -13.19 -9.70 11.49
C SER A 590 -12.26 -8.91 12.42
N SER A 591 -12.56 -7.64 12.65
CA SER A 591 -11.82 -6.78 13.58
C SER A 591 -12.61 -6.57 14.87
N ILE A 592 -11.93 -6.50 16.01
CA ILE A 592 -12.47 -6.03 17.30
C ILE A 592 -11.81 -4.71 17.66
N LYS A 593 -12.59 -3.68 18.01
CA LYS A 593 -12.12 -2.44 18.65
C LYS A 593 -12.46 -2.50 20.14
N ASN A 594 -11.49 -2.17 20.98
CA ASN A 594 -11.73 -2.05 22.42
C ASN A 594 -12.15 -0.62 22.76
N ASP A 595 -13.45 -0.43 23.01
CA ASP A 595 -14.04 0.85 23.39
C ASP A 595 -14.16 1.00 24.93
N GLY A 596 -13.64 0.03 25.70
CA GLY A 596 -13.68 0.01 27.16
C GLY A 596 -12.37 0.44 27.81
N VAL A 597 -12.37 0.47 29.15
CA VAL A 597 -11.18 0.83 29.95
C VAL A 597 -10.27 -0.36 30.25
N LYS A 598 -10.80 -1.61 30.27
CA LYS A 598 -9.98 -2.82 30.43
C LYS A 598 -9.55 -3.38 29.09
N ALA A 599 -8.36 -3.96 29.05
CA ALA A 599 -7.93 -4.70 27.89
C ALA A 599 -8.83 -5.93 27.64
N ILE A 600 -9.11 -6.25 26.38
CA ILE A 600 -9.94 -7.39 25.99
C ILE A 600 -9.06 -8.62 25.84
N GLN A 601 -9.21 -9.58 26.73
CA GLN A 601 -8.54 -10.87 26.69
C GLN A 601 -9.39 -11.93 25.96
N THR A 602 -10.71 -11.87 26.13
CA THR A 602 -11.64 -12.81 25.51
C THR A 602 -12.84 -12.10 24.90
N ILE A 603 -13.33 -12.63 23.79
CA ILE A 603 -14.64 -12.28 23.24
C ILE A 603 -15.51 -13.51 23.03
N GLY A 604 -16.80 -13.36 23.32
CA GLY A 604 -17.82 -14.33 22.98
C GLY A 604 -18.49 -13.92 21.66
N LEU A 605 -18.57 -14.87 20.73
CA LEU A 605 -19.17 -14.69 19.41
C LEU A 605 -20.27 -15.73 19.21
N LYS A 606 -21.31 -15.35 18.49
CA LYS A 606 -22.33 -16.26 17.96
C LYS A 606 -22.29 -16.17 16.45
N VAL A 607 -22.08 -17.30 15.78
CA VAL A 607 -22.06 -17.40 14.33
C VAL A 607 -23.28 -18.18 13.87
N GLU A 608 -24.04 -17.60 12.95
CA GLU A 608 -25.17 -18.26 12.29
C GLU A 608 -24.89 -18.39 10.80
N ILE A 609 -24.99 -19.61 10.26
CA ILE A 609 -24.77 -19.90 8.83
C ILE A 609 -25.89 -20.82 8.35
N GLY A 610 -26.68 -20.36 7.37
CA GLY A 610 -27.70 -21.19 6.74
C GLY A 610 -28.78 -21.72 7.70
N GLY A 611 -28.91 -21.14 8.90
CA GLY A 611 -29.81 -21.58 9.98
C GLY A 611 -29.13 -22.40 11.09
N GLU A 612 -27.87 -22.82 10.91
CA GLU A 612 -27.07 -23.44 11.97
C GLU A 612 -26.41 -22.36 12.82
N VAL A 613 -26.44 -22.54 14.15
CA VAL A 613 -25.91 -21.57 15.11
C VAL A 613 -24.83 -22.22 15.96
N LYS A 614 -23.68 -21.56 16.10
CA LYS A 614 -22.61 -21.94 17.03
C LYS A 614 -22.10 -20.76 17.83
N GLU A 615 -21.77 -21.03 19.08
CA GLU A 615 -21.07 -20.08 19.95
C GLU A 615 -19.57 -20.35 19.93
N HIS A 616 -18.79 -19.29 19.94
CA HIS A 616 -17.34 -19.32 19.94
C HIS A 616 -16.81 -18.41 21.03
N THR A 617 -15.68 -18.82 21.62
CA THR A 617 -14.88 -17.95 22.47
C THR A 617 -13.54 -17.77 21.81
N VAL A 618 -13.20 -16.54 21.48
CA VAL A 618 -11.87 -16.18 21.02
C VAL A 618 -11.08 -15.74 22.24
N VAL A 619 -9.94 -16.38 22.46
CA VAL A 619 -8.96 -15.98 23.48
C VAL A 619 -7.78 -15.39 22.74
N PHE A 620 -7.51 -14.12 22.98
CA PHE A 620 -6.37 -13.46 22.36
C PHE A 620 -5.09 -13.90 23.07
N SER A 621 -4.04 -14.24 22.33
CA SER A 621 -2.73 -14.51 22.92
C SER A 621 -2.19 -13.30 23.68
N GLU A 622 -2.59 -12.10 23.26
CA GLU A 622 -2.31 -10.84 23.92
C GLU A 622 -3.60 -10.02 24.09
N PRO A 623 -3.86 -9.43 25.28
CA PRO A 623 -5.03 -8.58 25.46
C PRO A 623 -5.05 -7.40 24.47
N VAL A 624 -6.21 -7.11 23.88
CA VAL A 624 -6.41 -5.91 23.05
C VAL A 624 -6.49 -4.68 23.96
N PRO A 625 -5.52 -3.75 23.93
CA PRO A 625 -5.53 -2.58 24.81
C PRO A 625 -6.72 -1.66 24.55
N ALA A 626 -7.11 -0.86 25.54
CA ALA A 626 -8.16 0.14 25.39
C ALA A 626 -7.85 1.12 24.25
N GLY A 627 -8.85 1.44 23.42
CA GLY A 627 -8.73 2.29 22.24
C GLY A 627 -8.02 1.64 21.05
N ALA A 628 -7.52 0.41 21.17
CA ALA A 628 -6.88 -0.31 20.09
C ALA A 628 -7.86 -1.21 19.33
N SER A 629 -7.47 -1.59 18.11
CA SER A 629 -8.16 -2.59 17.30
C SER A 629 -7.25 -3.77 16.99
N LEU A 630 -7.82 -4.96 16.85
CA LEU A 630 -7.14 -6.18 16.46
C LEU A 630 -7.98 -6.99 15.48
N GLU A 631 -7.37 -7.53 14.43
CA GLU A 631 -8.02 -8.49 13.53
C GLU A 631 -7.95 -9.90 14.14
N PHE A 632 -9.01 -10.67 13.99
CA PHE A 632 -9.10 -12.05 14.44
C PHE A 632 -9.79 -12.93 13.41
N SER A 633 -9.43 -14.21 13.42
CA SER A 633 -10.05 -15.21 12.55
C SER A 633 -10.64 -16.35 13.36
N ILE A 634 -11.76 -16.89 12.89
CA ILE A 634 -12.43 -18.05 13.49
C ILE A 634 -12.77 -19.09 12.43
N LYS A 635 -12.76 -20.36 12.84
CA LYS A 635 -13.26 -21.51 12.09
C LYS A 635 -14.56 -21.99 12.71
N PRO A 636 -15.72 -21.41 12.34
CA PRO A 636 -16.95 -21.71 13.05
C PRO A 636 -17.45 -23.14 12.77
N PHE A 637 -17.20 -23.67 11.57
CA PHE A 637 -17.63 -24.99 11.15
C PHE A 637 -16.50 -25.73 10.42
N GLU A 638 -16.25 -26.98 10.82
CA GLU A 638 -15.30 -27.88 10.15
C GLU A 638 -15.83 -28.39 8.81
N GLN A 639 -17.15 -28.52 8.69
CA GLN A 639 -17.87 -28.96 7.49
C GLN A 639 -19.20 -28.23 7.41
N LEU A 640 -19.68 -28.01 6.19
CA LEU A 640 -20.93 -27.30 5.93
C LEU A 640 -21.98 -28.27 5.40
N SER A 641 -23.15 -28.29 6.05
CA SER A 641 -24.22 -29.23 5.74
C SER A 641 -25.17 -28.75 4.64
N LYS A 642 -25.21 -27.44 4.39
CA LYS A 642 -26.18 -26.78 3.50
C LYS A 642 -25.50 -26.27 2.24
N MET A 643 -25.87 -26.85 1.10
CA MET A 643 -25.38 -26.41 -0.22
C MET A 643 -26.14 -25.19 -0.74
N GLY A 644 -25.49 -24.38 -1.57
CA GLY A 644 -26.05 -23.20 -2.20
C GLY A 644 -25.61 -21.88 -1.55
N GLU A 645 -26.32 -20.80 -1.87
CA GLU A 645 -26.09 -19.50 -1.25
C GLU A 645 -26.56 -19.50 0.21
N VAL A 646 -25.71 -19.01 1.10
CA VAL A 646 -25.99 -18.90 2.53
C VAL A 646 -25.59 -17.53 3.06
N ASP A 647 -26.42 -17.01 3.96
CA ASP A 647 -26.10 -15.83 4.76
C ASP A 647 -25.31 -16.26 6.00
N ILE A 648 -24.30 -15.46 6.34
CA ILE A 648 -23.48 -15.57 7.53
C ILE A 648 -23.81 -14.38 8.43
N LYS A 649 -24.11 -14.64 9.71
CA LYS A 649 -24.24 -13.60 10.73
C LYS A 649 -23.22 -13.84 11.83
N LEU A 650 -22.41 -12.82 12.12
CA LEU A 650 -21.44 -12.82 13.22
C LEU A 650 -21.92 -11.82 14.27
N THR A 651 -22.25 -12.31 15.47
CA THR A 651 -22.71 -11.48 16.59
C THR A 651 -21.70 -11.50 17.75
N LEU A 652 -21.24 -10.34 18.19
CA LEU A 652 -20.47 -10.18 19.43
C LEU A 652 -21.41 -10.19 20.64
N THR A 653 -21.20 -11.12 21.57
CA THR A 653 -22.11 -11.35 22.71
C THR A 653 -21.46 -11.08 24.07
N LYS A 654 -20.14 -11.28 24.20
CA LYS A 654 -19.41 -11.10 25.46
C LYS A 654 -18.04 -10.47 25.26
N ILE A 655 -17.56 -9.77 26.28
CA ILE A 655 -16.19 -9.27 26.40
C ILE A 655 -15.68 -9.57 27.81
N ASN A 656 -14.54 -10.26 27.94
CA ASN A 656 -13.98 -10.66 29.24
C ASN A 656 -15.03 -11.31 30.16
N ASP A 657 -15.80 -12.25 29.62
CA ASP A 657 -16.93 -12.94 30.25
C ASP A 657 -18.15 -12.06 30.64
N ALA A 658 -18.08 -10.74 30.50
CA ALA A 658 -19.21 -9.84 30.68
C ALA A 658 -20.13 -9.89 29.44
N ILE A 659 -21.42 -10.12 29.68
CA ILE A 659 -22.45 -10.11 28.62
C ILE A 659 -22.68 -8.68 28.18
N LEU A 660 -22.67 -8.45 26.87
CA LEU A 660 -23.01 -7.15 26.30
C LEU A 660 -24.51 -6.91 26.39
N GLU A 661 -24.91 -5.74 26.89
CA GLU A 661 -26.32 -5.32 26.95
C GLU A 661 -26.94 -5.20 25.55
N THR A 662 -26.14 -4.80 24.56
CA THR A 662 -26.54 -4.69 23.15
C THR A 662 -25.52 -5.42 22.28
N PRO A 663 -25.85 -6.62 21.78
CA PRO A 663 -24.98 -7.36 20.88
C PRO A 663 -24.79 -6.63 19.54
N VAL A 664 -23.57 -6.65 19.01
CA VAL A 664 -23.24 -6.10 17.69
C VAL A 664 -23.27 -7.23 16.67
N THR A 665 -23.94 -7.06 15.52
CA THR A 665 -24.05 -8.10 14.48
C THR A 665 -23.58 -7.59 13.12
N LEU A 666 -22.76 -8.40 12.45
CA LEU A 666 -22.31 -8.21 11.07
C LEU A 666 -22.89 -9.31 10.18
N GLU A 667 -23.17 -8.99 8.92
CA GLU A 667 -23.72 -9.93 7.94
C GLU A 667 -22.84 -10.04 6.69
N ALA A 668 -22.71 -11.25 6.13
CA ALA A 668 -22.02 -11.53 4.88
C ALA A 668 -22.72 -12.66 4.10
N LYS A 669 -22.33 -12.86 2.84
CA LYS A 669 -22.87 -13.95 2.00
C LYS A 669 -21.73 -14.80 1.45
N THR A 670 -21.98 -16.11 1.34
CA THR A 670 -21.09 -17.04 0.66
C THR A 670 -21.88 -18.13 -0.07
N LYS A 671 -21.20 -18.93 -0.89
CA LYS A 671 -21.78 -20.07 -1.61
C LYS A 671 -21.06 -21.36 -1.24
N ILE A 672 -21.81 -22.37 -0.85
CA ILE A 672 -21.29 -23.69 -0.49
C ILE A 672 -21.57 -24.66 -1.63
N VAL A 673 -20.55 -25.37 -2.09
CA VAL A 673 -20.65 -26.25 -3.25
C VAL A 673 -20.11 -27.64 -2.92
N ASP A 674 -20.82 -28.66 -3.38
CA ASP A 674 -20.40 -30.06 -3.29
C ASP A 674 -19.16 -30.28 -4.18
N HIS A 675 -18.02 -30.59 -3.56
CA HIS A 675 -16.76 -30.80 -4.26
C HIS A 675 -16.79 -31.96 -5.26
N THR A 676 -17.71 -32.92 -5.11
CA THR A 676 -17.84 -34.07 -6.02
C THR A 676 -18.57 -33.72 -7.31
N LYS A 677 -19.29 -32.59 -7.34
CA LYS A 677 -20.12 -32.15 -8.46
C LYS A 677 -19.47 -31.05 -9.30
N VAL A 678 -18.22 -30.71 -9.01
CA VAL A 678 -17.48 -29.67 -9.71
C VAL A 678 -16.19 -30.20 -10.29
N PHE A 679 -15.76 -29.58 -11.37
CA PHE A 679 -14.57 -29.95 -12.10
C PHE A 679 -13.52 -28.84 -12.00
N PRO A 680 -12.23 -29.20 -12.12
CA PRO A 680 -11.19 -28.19 -12.21
C PRO A 680 -11.39 -27.30 -13.44
N ARG A 681 -11.36 -25.98 -13.23
CA ARG A 681 -11.55 -24.98 -14.30
C ARG A 681 -10.27 -24.79 -15.12
N THR A 682 -10.43 -24.79 -16.44
CA THR A 682 -9.50 -24.20 -17.40
C THR A 682 -10.12 -22.92 -17.93
N ILE A 683 -9.39 -21.82 -17.87
CA ILE A 683 -9.84 -20.49 -18.26
C ILE A 683 -9.59 -20.30 -19.76
N MET A 684 -10.54 -19.70 -20.45
CA MET A 684 -10.34 -19.04 -21.73
C MET A 684 -10.03 -17.56 -21.51
N PHE A 685 -8.92 -17.09 -22.08
CA PHE A 685 -8.64 -15.67 -22.23
C PHE A 685 -8.63 -15.29 -23.71
N GLU A 686 -9.68 -14.61 -24.14
CA GLU A 686 -9.84 -14.09 -25.51
C GLU A 686 -9.36 -12.63 -25.54
N THR A 687 -8.41 -12.31 -26.41
CA THR A 687 -7.85 -10.96 -26.59
C THR A 687 -8.23 -10.38 -27.95
N PHE A 688 -8.38 -9.07 -28.02
CA PHE A 688 -8.68 -8.32 -29.24
C PHE A 688 -7.51 -7.37 -29.55
N THR A 689 -6.95 -7.50 -30.75
CA THR A 689 -5.75 -6.80 -31.20
C THR A 689 -5.83 -6.48 -32.70
N SER A 690 -4.82 -5.79 -33.22
CA SER A 690 -4.62 -5.52 -34.64
C SER A 690 -3.19 -5.05 -34.88
N GLU A 691 -2.61 -5.36 -36.04
CA GLU A 691 -1.36 -4.74 -36.47
C GLU A 691 -1.48 -3.22 -36.60
N ASN A 692 -2.68 -2.69 -36.81
CA ASN A 692 -2.91 -1.24 -36.91
C ASN A 692 -3.01 -0.56 -35.53
N CYS A 693 -2.82 -1.29 -34.43
CA CYS A 693 -2.96 -0.78 -33.07
C CYS A 693 -1.57 -0.57 -32.42
N PRO A 694 -1.08 0.68 -32.30
CA PRO A 694 0.25 0.94 -31.72
C PRO A 694 0.36 0.58 -30.23
N ASN A 695 -0.76 0.57 -29.51
CA ASN A 695 -0.79 0.25 -28.08
C ASN A 695 -0.88 -1.26 -27.79
N CYS A 696 -1.19 -2.08 -28.79
CA CYS A 696 -1.49 -3.49 -28.60
C CYS A 696 -0.27 -4.32 -28.17
N PRO A 697 0.93 -4.16 -28.77
CA PRO A 697 2.15 -4.84 -28.30
C PRO A 697 2.45 -4.57 -26.82
N ARG A 698 2.30 -3.31 -26.39
CA ARG A 698 2.49 -2.90 -25.00
C ARG A 698 1.42 -3.46 -24.06
N GLY A 699 0.17 -3.52 -24.52
CA GLY A 699 -0.93 -4.14 -23.77
C GLY A 699 -0.67 -5.63 -23.49
N GLU A 700 -0.33 -6.38 -24.53
CA GLU A 700 0.00 -7.81 -24.44
C GLU A 700 1.21 -8.05 -23.53
N THR A 701 2.31 -7.31 -23.74
CA THR A 701 3.54 -7.45 -22.95
C THR A 701 3.28 -7.21 -21.46
N ASN A 702 2.53 -6.16 -21.11
CA ASN A 702 2.20 -5.86 -19.71
C ASN A 702 1.29 -6.92 -19.08
N PHE A 703 0.36 -7.46 -19.85
CA PHE A 703 -0.50 -8.55 -19.37
C PHE A 703 0.32 -9.81 -19.10
N MET A 704 1.15 -10.23 -20.07
CA MET A 704 1.99 -11.43 -19.95
C MET A 704 3.05 -11.30 -18.86
N PHE A 705 3.69 -10.13 -18.71
CA PHE A 705 4.64 -9.87 -17.63
C PHE A 705 4.01 -10.10 -16.24
N ARG A 706 2.76 -9.67 -16.05
CA ARG A 706 2.04 -9.89 -14.78
C ARG A 706 1.60 -11.33 -14.61
N PHE A 707 1.19 -12.00 -15.69
CA PHE A 707 0.76 -13.40 -15.65
C PHE A 707 1.91 -14.38 -15.47
N ASP A 708 3.15 -13.96 -15.75
CA ASP A 708 4.37 -14.76 -15.63
C ASP A 708 4.94 -14.81 -14.20
N LYS A 709 4.36 -14.05 -13.27
CA LYS A 709 4.79 -14.07 -11.87
C LYS A 709 4.55 -15.44 -11.21
N PRO A 710 5.42 -15.87 -10.26
CA PRO A 710 5.36 -17.21 -9.67
C PRO A 710 4.00 -17.61 -9.09
N GLU A 711 3.28 -16.67 -8.48
CA GLU A 711 1.96 -16.87 -7.88
C GLU A 711 0.88 -17.25 -8.90
N PHE A 712 1.03 -16.84 -10.17
CA PHE A 712 0.08 -17.17 -11.24
C PHE A 712 0.51 -18.38 -12.06
N LYS A 713 1.65 -19.01 -11.79
CA LYS A 713 2.17 -20.14 -12.58
C LYS A 713 1.15 -21.26 -12.77
N TYR A 714 0.43 -21.62 -11.70
CA TYR A 714 -0.62 -22.64 -11.77
C TYR A 714 -1.81 -22.21 -12.64
N ILE A 715 -2.23 -20.95 -12.52
CA ILE A 715 -3.35 -20.38 -13.25
C ILE A 715 -3.01 -20.18 -14.73
N LYS A 716 -1.78 -19.72 -15.03
CA LYS A 716 -1.24 -19.64 -16.38
C LYS A 716 -1.20 -21.01 -17.04
N GLN A 717 -0.79 -22.04 -16.30
CA GLN A 717 -0.89 -23.41 -16.77
C GLN A 717 -2.34 -23.88 -16.95
N ARG A 718 -3.36 -23.16 -16.51
CA ARG A 718 -4.77 -23.50 -16.74
C ARG A 718 -5.49 -22.45 -17.54
N THR A 719 -4.77 -21.66 -18.32
CA THR A 719 -5.35 -20.64 -19.19
C THR A 719 -5.00 -20.93 -20.64
N VAL A 720 -6.02 -20.92 -21.48
CA VAL A 720 -5.94 -21.04 -22.93
C VAL A 720 -6.14 -19.64 -23.51
N PHE A 721 -5.27 -19.27 -24.44
CA PHE A 721 -5.26 -17.94 -25.05
C PHE A 721 -5.81 -18.02 -26.47
N VAL A 722 -6.65 -17.06 -26.84
CA VAL A 722 -7.10 -16.85 -28.22
C VAL A 722 -6.92 -15.37 -28.56
N THR A 723 -6.34 -15.09 -29.71
CA THR A 723 -6.07 -13.72 -30.16
C THR A 723 -6.89 -13.41 -31.41
N HIS A 724 -7.76 -12.42 -31.28
CA HIS A 724 -8.67 -11.94 -32.30
C HIS A 724 -8.07 -10.69 -32.96
N HIS A 725 -7.67 -10.79 -34.23
CA HIS A 725 -7.18 -9.67 -35.03
C HIS A 725 -8.32 -8.84 -35.62
N ASP A 726 -9.09 -8.19 -34.74
CA ASP A 726 -10.25 -7.36 -35.10
C ASP A 726 -10.56 -6.33 -34.00
N GLY A 727 -11.05 -5.13 -34.36
CA GLY A 727 -11.38 -4.08 -33.39
C GLY A 727 -11.51 -2.65 -33.95
N SER A 728 -11.28 -1.64 -33.08
CA SER A 728 -11.50 -0.20 -33.36
C SER A 728 -10.75 0.36 -34.58
N VAL A 729 -9.58 -0.19 -34.88
CA VAL A 729 -8.68 0.28 -35.94
C VAL A 729 -8.78 -0.59 -37.21
N GLY A 730 -9.84 -1.40 -37.30
CA GLY A 730 -10.00 -2.43 -38.32
C GLY A 730 -9.17 -3.69 -38.03
N GLY A 731 -9.45 -4.75 -38.77
CA GLY A 731 -8.61 -5.95 -38.76
C GLY A 731 -7.45 -5.85 -39.75
N ASP A 732 -6.49 -6.74 -39.60
CA ASP A 732 -5.34 -6.89 -40.48
C ASP A 732 -5.48 -8.17 -41.32
N PHE A 733 -4.37 -8.67 -41.87
CA PHE A 733 -4.39 -9.87 -42.70
C PHE A 733 -4.80 -11.15 -41.95
N LEU A 734 -4.75 -11.16 -40.62
CA LEU A 734 -5.18 -12.25 -39.73
C LEU A 734 -6.63 -12.10 -39.26
N LYS A 735 -7.38 -11.12 -39.76
CA LYS A 735 -8.79 -10.93 -39.41
C LYS A 735 -9.60 -12.19 -39.72
N HIS A 736 -10.49 -12.53 -38.78
CA HIS A 736 -11.47 -13.60 -38.93
C HIS A 736 -12.88 -13.07 -38.66
N SER A 737 -13.88 -13.39 -39.48
CA SER A 737 -15.23 -12.81 -39.36
C SER A 737 -15.94 -13.17 -38.05
N TYR A 738 -15.59 -14.32 -37.46
CA TYR A 738 -16.04 -14.72 -36.11
C TYR A 738 -15.77 -13.63 -35.06
N SER A 739 -14.60 -13.00 -35.10
CA SER A 739 -14.15 -12.01 -34.13
C SER A 739 -15.08 -10.79 -34.08
N SER A 740 -15.51 -10.29 -35.25
CA SER A 740 -16.48 -9.19 -35.35
C SER A 740 -17.82 -9.51 -34.70
N LYS A 741 -18.24 -10.79 -34.69
CA LYS A 741 -19.53 -11.20 -34.09
C LYS A 741 -19.49 -11.17 -32.56
N LEU A 742 -18.32 -11.05 -31.93
CA LEU A 742 -18.16 -10.92 -30.48
C LEU A 742 -18.27 -9.46 -29.99
N PHE A 743 -18.29 -8.46 -30.88
CA PHE A 743 -18.33 -7.05 -30.51
C PHE A 743 -19.47 -6.63 -29.57
N PRO A 744 -20.67 -7.24 -29.60
CA PRO A 744 -21.69 -6.93 -28.59
C PRO A 744 -21.21 -7.15 -27.14
N LEU A 745 -20.22 -8.04 -26.90
CA LEU A 745 -19.65 -8.28 -25.57
C LEU A 745 -18.85 -7.10 -25.00
N TYR A 746 -18.62 -6.03 -25.77
CA TYR A 746 -18.10 -4.74 -25.28
C TYR A 746 -19.15 -3.91 -24.52
N GLY A 747 -20.41 -4.37 -24.49
CA GLY A 747 -21.52 -3.75 -23.77
C GLY A 747 -22.28 -2.71 -24.59
N ALA A 748 -23.12 -1.94 -23.91
CA ALA A 748 -23.97 -0.90 -24.49
C ALA A 748 -23.76 0.44 -23.78
N GLN A 749 -23.84 1.54 -24.53
CA GLN A 749 -23.73 2.90 -24.01
C GLN A 749 -25.08 3.62 -24.13
N SER A 750 -25.47 4.36 -23.09
CA SER A 750 -26.65 5.23 -23.08
C SER A 750 -26.22 6.70 -23.17
N ASN A 751 -26.73 7.41 -24.17
CA ASN A 751 -26.65 8.87 -24.25
C ASN A 751 -28.06 9.43 -24.08
N SER A 752 -28.43 9.84 -22.87
CA SER A 752 -29.67 10.59 -22.55
C SER A 752 -30.93 10.12 -23.31
N GLY A 753 -31.13 8.81 -23.44
CA GLY A 753 -32.32 8.19 -24.04
C GLY A 753 -32.09 7.30 -25.28
N ASP A 754 -30.91 7.33 -25.92
CA ASP A 754 -30.54 6.42 -27.02
C ASP A 754 -29.51 5.38 -26.53
N VAL A 755 -29.85 4.09 -26.64
CA VAL A 755 -29.01 2.95 -26.23
C VAL A 755 -28.43 2.30 -27.47
N ARG A 756 -27.10 2.21 -27.53
CA ARG A 756 -26.41 1.56 -28.66
C ARG A 756 -25.30 0.66 -28.17
N LEU A 757 -24.95 -0.35 -28.97
CA LEU A 757 -23.75 -1.15 -28.72
C LEU A 757 -22.52 -0.25 -28.72
N ARG A 758 -21.62 -0.53 -27.78
CA ARG A 758 -20.38 0.20 -27.67
C ARG A 758 -19.49 -0.09 -28.88
N SER A 759 -18.78 0.92 -29.36
CA SER A 759 -17.75 0.71 -30.37
C SER A 759 -16.63 -0.18 -29.81
N PRO A 760 -16.18 -1.21 -30.55
CA PRO A 760 -15.07 -2.04 -30.12
C PRO A 760 -13.80 -1.20 -29.98
N TYR A 761 -12.88 -1.61 -29.11
CA TYR A 761 -11.58 -0.97 -28.92
C TYR A 761 -10.48 -2.00 -28.68
N THR A 762 -9.23 -1.63 -28.95
CA THR A 762 -8.06 -2.52 -28.80
C THR A 762 -6.90 -1.74 -28.15
N PRO A 763 -6.03 -2.38 -27.32
CA PRO A 763 -6.11 -3.79 -26.91
C PRO A 763 -7.20 -4.02 -25.86
N ALA A 764 -7.92 -5.13 -26.00
CA ALA A 764 -8.98 -5.54 -25.08
C ALA A 764 -8.94 -7.06 -24.86
N GLY A 765 -9.66 -7.56 -23.87
CA GLY A 765 -9.77 -8.99 -23.61
C GLY A 765 -10.98 -9.35 -22.77
N MET A 766 -11.18 -10.64 -22.54
CA MET A 766 -12.23 -11.16 -21.67
C MET A 766 -11.88 -12.55 -21.13
N PHE A 767 -12.37 -12.84 -19.92
CA PHE A 767 -12.23 -14.13 -19.27
C PHE A 767 -13.54 -14.93 -19.39
N ASP A 768 -13.48 -16.09 -20.04
CA ASP A 768 -14.58 -17.06 -20.15
C ASP A 768 -15.90 -16.46 -20.68
N ARG A 769 -15.85 -15.31 -21.39
CA ARG A 769 -17.04 -14.53 -21.80
C ARG A 769 -17.99 -14.16 -20.65
N THR A 770 -17.47 -14.12 -19.43
CA THR A 770 -18.21 -13.75 -18.22
C THR A 770 -17.98 -12.28 -17.86
N ILE A 771 -18.95 -11.67 -17.18
CA ILE A 771 -18.79 -10.33 -16.63
C ILE A 771 -17.82 -10.43 -15.44
N ASN A 772 -16.69 -9.73 -15.54
CA ASN A 772 -15.68 -9.68 -14.49
C ASN A 772 -15.59 -8.25 -13.93
N PRO A 773 -16.10 -8.00 -12.71
CA PRO A 773 -16.21 -6.65 -12.13
C PRO A 773 -14.84 -6.02 -11.81
N TYR A 774 -13.78 -6.82 -11.70
CA TYR A 774 -12.42 -6.34 -11.48
C TYR A 774 -11.65 -6.13 -12.79
N PHE A 775 -12.19 -6.64 -13.90
CA PHE A 775 -11.65 -6.45 -15.24
C PHE A 775 -12.33 -5.27 -15.93
N SER A 776 -13.65 -5.12 -15.76
CA SER A 776 -14.45 -4.10 -16.44
C SER A 776 -14.60 -2.79 -15.66
N ILE A 777 -13.50 -2.06 -15.52
CA ILE A 777 -13.44 -0.79 -14.77
C ILE A 777 -14.24 0.36 -15.41
N ARG A 778 -14.60 0.26 -16.70
CA ARG A 778 -15.32 1.31 -17.44
C ARG A 778 -16.82 1.05 -17.57
N ASP A 779 -17.27 -0.17 -17.31
CA ASP A 779 -18.68 -0.57 -17.42
C ASP A 779 -18.90 -1.90 -16.69
N GLY A 780 -19.53 -1.87 -15.52
CA GLY A 780 -19.67 -3.04 -14.64
C GLY A 780 -20.42 -4.24 -15.24
N ASN A 781 -21.03 -4.10 -16.43
CA ASN A 781 -21.87 -5.12 -17.05
C ASN A 781 -21.31 -5.72 -18.37
N ALA A 782 -20.10 -5.34 -18.80
CA ALA A 782 -19.49 -5.85 -20.03
C ALA A 782 -18.46 -6.98 -19.77
N PRO A 783 -18.52 -8.12 -20.50
CA PRO A 783 -17.47 -9.13 -20.45
C PRO A 783 -16.11 -8.68 -20.97
N VAL A 784 -16.09 -7.79 -21.98
CA VAL A 784 -14.85 -7.29 -22.59
C VAL A 784 -14.39 -6.00 -21.92
N SER A 785 -13.11 -5.95 -21.56
CA SER A 785 -12.46 -4.72 -21.09
C SER A 785 -11.04 -4.51 -21.60
N SER A 786 -10.48 -3.35 -21.28
CA SER A 786 -9.07 -3.02 -21.55
C SER A 786 -8.15 -4.00 -20.82
N VAL A 787 -7.12 -4.51 -21.52
CA VAL A 787 -6.07 -5.35 -20.89
C VAL A 787 -5.08 -4.54 -20.06
N HIS A 788 -5.16 -3.21 -20.10
CA HIS A 788 -4.36 -2.33 -19.25
C HIS A 788 -4.96 -2.24 -17.84
N LEU A 789 -4.49 -3.13 -16.97
CA LEU A 789 -4.88 -3.14 -15.56
C LEU A 789 -3.74 -2.77 -14.63
N LEU A 790 -4.08 -2.16 -13.51
CA LEU A 790 -3.19 -2.12 -12.34
C LEU A 790 -3.01 -3.53 -11.80
N GLU A 791 -1.87 -3.81 -11.18
CA GLU A 791 -1.51 -5.17 -10.74
C GLU A 791 -2.54 -5.79 -9.78
N ASN A 792 -3.10 -4.99 -8.87
CA ASN A 792 -4.11 -5.48 -7.94
C ASN A 792 -5.41 -5.88 -8.66
N GLU A 793 -5.85 -5.09 -9.63
CA GLU A 793 -7.06 -5.38 -10.41
C GLU A 793 -6.84 -6.57 -11.33
N PHE A 794 -5.63 -6.72 -11.89
CA PHE A 794 -5.24 -7.93 -12.62
C PHE A 794 -5.35 -9.18 -11.73
N ARG A 795 -4.76 -9.15 -10.53
CA ARG A 795 -4.83 -10.27 -9.58
C ARG A 795 -6.27 -10.60 -9.20
N LYS A 796 -7.08 -9.60 -8.86
CA LYS A 796 -8.50 -9.78 -8.55
C LYS A 796 -9.27 -10.35 -9.74
N ALA A 797 -9.05 -9.83 -10.95
CA ALA A 797 -9.71 -10.30 -12.16
C ALA A 797 -9.37 -11.75 -12.49
N VAL A 798 -8.08 -12.12 -12.41
CA VAL A 798 -7.62 -13.50 -12.59
C VAL A 798 -8.22 -14.41 -11.52
N ASN A 799 -8.12 -14.06 -10.24
CA ASN A 799 -8.70 -14.86 -9.15
C ASN A 799 -10.23 -15.00 -9.29
N HIS A 800 -10.91 -13.96 -9.75
CA HIS A 800 -12.34 -14.00 -10.02
C HIS A 800 -12.70 -15.02 -11.10
N ALA A 801 -11.96 -15.02 -12.21
CA ALA A 801 -12.14 -15.95 -13.30
C ALA A 801 -11.84 -17.40 -12.88
N VAL A 802 -10.90 -17.60 -11.94
CA VAL A 802 -10.50 -18.93 -11.46
C VAL A 802 -11.50 -19.48 -10.42
N TYR A 803 -11.80 -18.69 -9.38
CA TYR A 803 -12.34 -19.21 -8.11
C TYR A 803 -13.80 -18.88 -7.86
N ARG A 804 -14.40 -17.90 -8.56
CA ARG A 804 -15.80 -17.50 -8.29
C ARG A 804 -16.82 -18.51 -8.82
N ASN A 805 -16.53 -19.14 -9.96
CA ASN A 805 -17.47 -20.03 -10.65
C ASN A 805 -16.85 -21.41 -10.85
N PRO A 806 -17.17 -22.40 -10.00
CA PRO A 806 -16.72 -23.76 -10.24
C PRO A 806 -17.27 -24.27 -11.58
N ALA A 807 -16.43 -24.96 -12.36
CA ALA A 807 -16.89 -25.57 -13.59
C ALA A 807 -17.78 -26.77 -13.26
N TYR A 808 -19.00 -26.81 -13.76
CA TYR A 808 -19.92 -27.96 -13.64
C TYR A 808 -19.88 -28.86 -14.88
N GLY A 809 -18.92 -28.62 -15.79
CA GLY A 809 -18.60 -29.54 -16.87
C GLY A 809 -17.10 -29.61 -17.11
N ARG A 810 -16.65 -30.72 -17.68
CA ARG A 810 -15.29 -30.93 -18.17
C ARG A 810 -15.33 -31.51 -19.58
N LEU A 811 -14.24 -31.30 -20.29
CA LEU A 811 -13.99 -31.95 -21.58
C LEU A 811 -12.55 -32.42 -21.66
N GLY A 812 -12.35 -33.54 -22.34
CA GLY A 812 -11.08 -34.04 -22.84
C GLY A 812 -11.05 -33.88 -24.35
N LEU A 813 -9.86 -33.64 -24.89
CA LEU A 813 -9.63 -33.44 -26.32
C LEU A 813 -8.51 -34.34 -26.78
N LYS A 814 -8.70 -34.98 -27.92
CA LYS A 814 -7.71 -35.77 -28.63
C LYS A 814 -7.80 -35.47 -30.12
N GLU A 815 -6.67 -35.22 -30.73
CA GLU A 815 -6.57 -34.91 -32.15
C GLU A 815 -5.70 -35.94 -32.89
N THR A 816 -5.96 -36.11 -34.18
CA THR A 816 -5.17 -36.97 -35.06
C THR A 816 -5.09 -36.32 -36.43
N TYR A 817 -3.87 -36.11 -36.91
CA TYR A 817 -3.61 -35.50 -38.21
C TYR A 817 -3.17 -36.54 -39.23
N ASP A 818 -3.81 -36.53 -40.40
CA ASP A 818 -3.41 -37.32 -41.56
C ASP A 818 -2.76 -36.41 -42.60
N ASP A 819 -1.44 -36.53 -42.73
CA ASP A 819 -0.64 -35.76 -43.68
C ASP A 819 -0.94 -36.09 -45.15
N ALA A 820 -1.40 -37.31 -45.47
CA ALA A 820 -1.71 -37.67 -46.85
C ALA A 820 -3.00 -36.98 -47.34
N THR A 821 -3.99 -36.86 -46.46
CA THR A 821 -5.28 -36.26 -46.78
C THR A 821 -5.43 -34.81 -46.33
N LYS A 822 -4.47 -34.30 -45.54
CA LYS A 822 -4.49 -32.99 -44.89
C LYS A 822 -5.72 -32.79 -44.00
N LYS A 823 -6.21 -33.87 -43.39
CA LYS A 823 -7.38 -33.87 -42.51
C LYS A 823 -6.96 -33.95 -41.05
N LEU A 824 -7.60 -33.15 -40.21
CA LEU A 824 -7.47 -33.20 -38.75
C LEU A 824 -8.76 -33.74 -38.14
N THR A 825 -8.68 -34.88 -37.48
CA THR A 825 -9.79 -35.43 -36.69
C THR A 825 -9.65 -34.99 -35.24
N VAL A 826 -10.70 -34.39 -34.69
CA VAL A 826 -10.80 -33.95 -33.29
C VAL A 826 -11.89 -34.76 -32.61
N GLU A 827 -11.50 -35.49 -31.57
CA GLU A 827 -12.36 -36.27 -30.69
C GLU A 827 -12.47 -35.57 -29.34
N ILE A 828 -13.70 -35.30 -28.91
CA ILE A 828 -14.01 -34.63 -27.65
C ILE A 828 -14.87 -35.58 -26.84
N GLU A 829 -14.45 -35.82 -25.60
CA GLU A 829 -15.25 -36.48 -24.57
C GLU A 829 -15.56 -35.47 -23.49
N GLY A 830 -16.75 -35.50 -22.91
CA GLY A 830 -17.08 -34.59 -21.82
C GLY A 830 -18.08 -35.14 -20.83
N GLU A 831 -18.13 -34.49 -19.69
CA GLU A 831 -18.96 -34.85 -18.55
C GLU A 831 -19.49 -33.57 -17.92
N VAL A 832 -20.78 -33.56 -17.58
CA VAL A 832 -21.50 -32.44 -17.01
C VAL A 832 -22.22 -32.92 -15.77
N SER A 833 -22.06 -32.20 -14.66
CA SER A 833 -22.71 -32.54 -13.40
C SER A 833 -24.17 -32.06 -13.37
N ASP A 834 -24.92 -32.57 -12.40
CA ASP A 834 -26.31 -32.17 -12.14
C ASP A 834 -26.44 -30.73 -11.58
N MET A 835 -25.33 -30.02 -11.38
CA MET A 835 -25.33 -28.59 -11.09
C MET A 835 -25.61 -27.71 -12.34
N ALA A 836 -25.51 -28.28 -13.55
CA ALA A 836 -25.77 -27.54 -14.78
C ALA A 836 -27.23 -27.07 -14.84
N PRO A 837 -27.51 -25.82 -15.28
CA PRO A 837 -28.88 -25.35 -15.44
C PRO A 837 -29.65 -26.20 -16.46
N VAL A 838 -30.74 -26.84 -16.02
CA VAL A 838 -31.54 -27.76 -16.85
C VAL A 838 -32.23 -27.05 -18.03
N ASP A 839 -32.47 -25.75 -17.90
CA ASP A 839 -33.15 -24.90 -18.87
C ASP A 839 -32.22 -24.22 -19.88
N ARG A 840 -30.90 -24.40 -19.77
CA ARG A 840 -29.92 -23.78 -20.66
C ARG A 840 -29.22 -24.84 -21.52
N PRO A 841 -29.44 -24.85 -22.84
CA PRO A 841 -28.73 -25.75 -23.74
C PRO A 841 -27.22 -25.58 -23.68
N LEU A 842 -26.51 -26.68 -23.89
CA LEU A 842 -25.06 -26.77 -23.88
C LEU A 842 -24.53 -26.93 -25.30
N TYR A 843 -23.41 -26.28 -25.58
CA TYR A 843 -22.75 -26.31 -26.88
C TYR A 843 -21.25 -26.50 -26.73
N VAL A 844 -20.64 -27.09 -27.76
CA VAL A 844 -19.19 -27.19 -27.89
C VAL A 844 -18.76 -26.49 -29.17
N THR A 845 -17.81 -25.57 -29.05
CA THR A 845 -17.16 -24.94 -30.20
C THR A 845 -15.72 -25.43 -30.31
N ILE A 846 -15.25 -25.67 -31.53
CA ILE A 846 -13.89 -26.06 -31.87
C ILE A 846 -13.21 -24.90 -32.62
N MET A 847 -12.05 -24.48 -32.13
CA MET A 847 -11.20 -23.47 -32.73
C MET A 847 -9.82 -24.02 -33.03
N LEU A 848 -9.20 -23.51 -34.10
CA LEU A 848 -7.77 -23.65 -34.32
C LEU A 848 -7.12 -22.27 -34.23
N VAL A 849 -6.09 -22.17 -33.41
CA VAL A 849 -5.28 -20.96 -33.29
C VAL A 849 -3.86 -21.24 -33.76
N GLN A 850 -3.27 -20.27 -34.44
CA GLN A 850 -1.92 -20.36 -34.97
C GLN A 850 -0.98 -19.43 -34.18
N SER A 851 0.12 -19.99 -33.73
CA SER A 851 1.22 -19.27 -33.09
C SER A 851 2.40 -19.10 -34.04
N ALA A 852 3.34 -18.23 -33.66
CA ALA A 852 4.58 -17.99 -34.41
C ALA A 852 4.32 -17.40 -35.80
N VAL A 853 3.38 -16.45 -35.90
CA VAL A 853 3.04 -15.79 -37.17
C VAL A 853 3.78 -14.47 -37.28
N LYS A 854 4.57 -14.29 -38.35
CA LYS A 854 5.36 -13.08 -38.56
C LYS A 854 4.46 -11.86 -38.81
N SER A 855 4.73 -10.75 -38.12
CA SER A 855 4.01 -9.51 -38.42
C SER A 855 4.33 -8.98 -39.82
N ARG A 856 3.34 -8.37 -40.48
CA ARG A 856 3.54 -7.66 -41.75
C ARG A 856 3.85 -6.19 -41.50
N SER A 857 3.16 -5.60 -40.54
CA SER A 857 3.17 -4.17 -40.28
C SER A 857 2.67 -3.80 -38.88
N GLN A 858 3.02 -4.57 -37.85
CA GLN A 858 2.61 -4.26 -36.47
C GLN A 858 3.08 -2.85 -36.06
N LEU A 859 2.12 -1.95 -35.81
CA LEU A 859 2.38 -0.66 -35.21
C LEU A 859 2.75 -0.84 -33.74
N ASP A 860 3.67 -0.01 -33.27
CA ASP A 860 4.18 -0.07 -31.90
C ASP A 860 4.49 1.33 -31.40
N ILE A 861 3.87 1.72 -30.28
CA ILE A 861 4.01 3.05 -29.68
C ILE A 861 5.47 3.36 -29.31
N ASP A 862 6.27 2.34 -28.98
CA ASP A 862 7.68 2.51 -28.61
C ASP A 862 8.59 2.71 -29.84
N PHE A 863 8.06 2.52 -31.06
CA PHE A 863 8.78 2.70 -32.33
C PHE A 863 8.31 3.95 -33.11
N MET A 864 7.49 4.82 -32.52
CA MET A 864 6.92 5.99 -33.22
C MET A 864 8.00 6.91 -33.83
N ASP A 865 9.16 7.05 -33.18
CA ASP A 865 10.27 7.89 -33.67
C ASP A 865 11.02 7.31 -34.87
N VAL A 866 10.80 6.03 -35.20
CA VAL A 866 11.47 5.30 -36.29
C VAL A 866 10.48 4.76 -37.34
N GLY A 867 9.34 5.43 -37.50
CA GLY A 867 8.31 5.09 -38.49
C GLY A 867 7.20 4.19 -37.95
N GLY A 868 7.19 3.92 -36.65
CA GLY A 868 6.06 3.38 -35.90
C GLY A 868 5.74 1.91 -36.11
N VAL A 869 6.53 1.17 -36.90
CA VAL A 869 6.28 -0.24 -37.25
C VAL A 869 7.36 -1.14 -36.64
N ASN A 870 6.95 -2.09 -35.81
CA ASN A 870 7.78 -3.18 -35.29
C ASN A 870 7.71 -4.40 -36.23
N ARG A 871 8.68 -4.49 -37.14
CA ARG A 871 8.80 -5.59 -38.13
C ARG A 871 9.30 -6.91 -37.54
N ASN A 872 9.69 -6.93 -36.27
CA ASN A 872 10.16 -8.12 -35.59
C ASN A 872 9.10 -8.74 -34.68
N TYR A 873 7.91 -8.14 -34.62
CA TYR A 873 6.80 -8.69 -33.88
C TYR A 873 6.35 -10.05 -34.43
N VAL A 874 6.00 -10.95 -33.54
CA VAL A 874 5.47 -12.29 -33.85
C VAL A 874 4.17 -12.45 -33.09
N HIS A 875 3.11 -12.79 -33.82
CA HIS A 875 1.79 -13.02 -33.25
C HIS A 875 1.68 -14.43 -32.69
N HIS A 876 0.92 -14.55 -31.60
CA HIS A 876 0.68 -15.81 -30.90
C HIS A 876 -0.81 -16.09 -30.81
N ASN A 877 -1.17 -17.37 -30.91
CA ASN A 877 -2.54 -17.88 -30.74
C ASN A 877 -3.60 -17.11 -31.57
N ALA A 878 -3.22 -16.64 -32.76
CA ALA A 878 -4.12 -15.94 -33.67
C ALA A 878 -5.23 -16.89 -34.13
N LEU A 879 -6.50 -16.49 -34.01
CA LEU A 879 -7.63 -17.30 -34.44
C LEU A 879 -7.61 -17.53 -35.95
N ARG A 880 -7.64 -18.80 -36.38
CA ARG A 880 -7.61 -19.16 -37.80
C ARG A 880 -8.79 -19.97 -38.28
N TYR A 881 -9.35 -20.80 -37.41
CA TYR A 881 -10.49 -21.64 -37.75
C TYR A 881 -11.52 -21.64 -36.63
N VAL A 882 -12.79 -21.62 -37.01
CA VAL A 882 -13.93 -21.95 -36.15
C VAL A 882 -14.82 -22.93 -36.91
N ASP A 883 -15.33 -23.95 -36.21
CA ASP A 883 -16.27 -24.91 -36.80
C ASP A 883 -17.56 -24.25 -37.30
N GLU A 884 -18.31 -24.98 -38.14
CA GLU A 884 -19.51 -24.47 -38.79
C GLU A 884 -20.65 -24.07 -37.84
N GLY A 885 -20.61 -24.51 -36.57
CA GLY A 885 -21.53 -24.07 -35.52
C GLY A 885 -21.37 -22.60 -35.15
N GLY A 886 -20.24 -21.96 -35.53
CA GLY A 886 -20.02 -20.53 -35.33
C GLY A 886 -20.14 -20.11 -33.86
N LEU A 887 -20.84 -19.02 -33.57
CA LEU A 887 -21.03 -18.54 -32.18
C LEU A 887 -21.87 -19.49 -31.33
N GLN A 888 -22.79 -20.22 -31.96
CA GLN A 888 -23.67 -21.15 -31.27
C GLN A 888 -22.92 -22.42 -30.90
N GLY A 889 -22.05 -22.92 -31.77
CA GLY A 889 -21.34 -24.19 -31.60
C GLY A 889 -22.21 -25.41 -31.89
N ILE A 890 -21.63 -26.58 -31.68
CA ILE A 890 -22.26 -27.89 -31.88
C ILE A 890 -23.12 -28.22 -30.65
N PRO A 891 -24.42 -28.49 -30.79
CA PRO A 891 -25.29 -28.82 -29.65
C PRO A 891 -24.86 -30.12 -28.98
N VAL A 892 -24.77 -30.09 -27.65
CA VAL A 892 -24.40 -31.24 -26.82
C VAL A 892 -25.64 -32.07 -26.46
N GLN A 893 -25.54 -33.38 -26.68
CA GLN A 893 -26.52 -34.36 -26.21
C GLN A 893 -25.90 -35.18 -25.09
N LEU A 894 -26.44 -35.07 -23.89
CA LEU A 894 -25.97 -35.79 -22.71
C LEU A 894 -26.63 -37.18 -22.63
N ASP A 895 -25.85 -38.19 -22.25
CA ASP A 895 -26.38 -39.49 -21.86
C ASP A 895 -26.94 -39.49 -20.43
N ALA A 896 -27.46 -40.64 -19.98
CA ALA A 896 -28.06 -40.79 -18.65
C ALA A 896 -27.08 -40.55 -17.47
N ASN A 897 -25.76 -40.53 -17.73
CA ASN A 897 -24.72 -40.27 -16.74
C ASN A 897 -24.13 -38.86 -16.89
N GLY A 898 -24.74 -37.98 -17.70
CA GLY A 898 -24.24 -36.63 -17.95
C GLY A 898 -23.00 -36.58 -18.85
N LYS A 899 -22.73 -37.61 -19.66
CA LYS A 899 -21.56 -37.67 -20.55
C LYS A 899 -21.93 -37.41 -22.00
N PHE A 900 -20.98 -36.92 -22.78
CA PHE A 900 -21.13 -36.73 -24.22
C PHE A 900 -19.84 -37.02 -24.99
N THR A 901 -19.98 -37.29 -26.29
CA THR A 901 -18.85 -37.40 -27.22
C THR A 901 -19.15 -36.66 -28.51
N ILE A 902 -18.15 -35.99 -29.08
CA ILE A 902 -18.21 -35.30 -30.37
C ILE A 902 -16.97 -35.70 -31.17
N SER A 903 -17.15 -36.09 -32.43
CA SER A 903 -16.04 -36.34 -33.36
C SER A 903 -16.22 -35.49 -34.60
N LYS A 904 -15.20 -34.70 -34.94
CA LYS A 904 -15.21 -33.78 -36.07
C LYS A 904 -13.96 -33.98 -36.92
N THR A 905 -14.16 -34.15 -38.22
CA THR A 905 -13.05 -34.13 -39.19
C THR A 905 -13.03 -32.77 -39.88
N ILE A 906 -11.87 -32.13 -39.88
CA ILE A 906 -11.62 -30.80 -40.42
C ILE A 906 -10.67 -30.93 -41.61
N ASP A 907 -11.06 -30.38 -42.75
CA ASP A 907 -10.19 -30.27 -43.92
C ASP A 907 -9.30 -29.04 -43.75
N LEU A 908 -7.98 -29.24 -43.57
CA LEU A 908 -7.05 -28.12 -43.38
C LEU A 908 -6.67 -27.49 -44.71
N VAL A 909 -6.97 -26.20 -44.86
CA VAL A 909 -6.63 -25.42 -46.06
C VAL A 909 -5.46 -24.50 -45.75
N GLY A 910 -4.28 -24.86 -46.24
CA GLY A 910 -3.08 -24.05 -46.12
C GLY A 910 -2.94 -23.08 -47.29
N VAL A 911 -2.50 -21.86 -47.02
CA VAL A 911 -2.17 -20.86 -48.04
C VAL A 911 -0.73 -20.37 -47.86
N GLU A 912 -0.03 -20.23 -48.97
CA GLU A 912 1.29 -19.59 -49.03
C GLU A 912 1.14 -18.07 -49.05
N MET A 913 2.23 -17.38 -48.70
CA MET A 913 2.32 -15.95 -48.42
C MET A 913 1.58 -15.02 -49.44
N GLY A 914 0.65 -14.16 -48.96
CA GLY A 914 0.13 -13.00 -49.71
C GLY A 914 -1.33 -12.60 -49.43
N GLY A 915 -1.57 -11.36 -48.99
CA GLY A 915 -2.90 -10.73 -48.90
C GLY A 915 -3.71 -11.02 -47.63
N THR A 916 -4.97 -10.55 -47.59
CA THR A 916 -5.94 -10.84 -46.53
C THR A 916 -6.37 -12.30 -46.59
N LEU A 917 -6.30 -13.02 -45.47
CA LEU A 917 -6.69 -14.42 -45.38
C LEU A 917 -8.22 -14.55 -45.39
N VAL A 918 -8.75 -15.57 -46.07
CA VAL A 918 -10.16 -15.94 -45.93
C VAL A 918 -10.33 -16.72 -44.63
N ASP A 919 -11.49 -16.58 -44.00
CA ASP A 919 -11.88 -17.36 -42.81
C ASP A 919 -11.57 -18.85 -43.00
N ASN A 920 -11.17 -19.51 -41.90
CA ASN A 920 -10.89 -20.95 -41.85
C ASN A 920 -9.70 -21.43 -42.71
N GLN A 921 -8.85 -20.52 -43.19
CA GLN A 921 -7.56 -20.87 -43.81
C GLN A 921 -6.41 -20.77 -42.81
N LEU A 922 -5.36 -21.57 -43.02
CA LEU A 922 -4.12 -21.59 -42.23
C LEU A 922 -2.96 -21.01 -43.04
N LEU A 923 -2.07 -20.26 -42.40
CA LEU A 923 -0.93 -19.67 -43.08
C LEU A 923 0.26 -20.60 -42.95
N LEU A 924 0.83 -21.00 -44.07
CA LEU A 924 1.96 -21.93 -44.11
C LEU A 924 3.29 -21.17 -43.97
N GLU A 925 3.47 -20.49 -42.84
CA GLU A 925 4.69 -19.77 -42.49
C GLU A 925 5.14 -19.97 -41.03
N ASP A 926 6.43 -19.76 -40.77
CA ASP A 926 7.05 -19.73 -39.43
C ASP A 926 7.24 -18.31 -38.86
N GLU A 927 7.92 -18.22 -37.70
CA GLU A 927 8.18 -16.94 -37.00
C GLU A 927 9.05 -15.95 -37.79
N ASP A 928 9.81 -16.43 -38.78
CA ASP A 928 10.63 -15.60 -39.67
C ASP A 928 9.89 -15.23 -40.98
N GLY A 929 8.69 -15.78 -41.19
CA GLY A 929 7.92 -15.63 -42.43
C GLY A 929 8.40 -16.57 -43.55
N SER A 930 9.15 -17.61 -43.23
CA SER A 930 9.58 -18.64 -44.17
C SER A 930 8.47 -19.67 -44.38
N SER A 931 8.37 -20.21 -45.60
CA SER A 931 7.35 -21.22 -45.91
C SER A 931 7.60 -22.53 -45.15
N ILE A 932 6.54 -23.10 -44.58
CA ILE A 932 6.54 -24.41 -43.91
C ILE A 932 5.47 -25.33 -44.48
N SER A 933 5.61 -26.63 -44.27
CA SER A 933 4.56 -27.60 -44.62
C SER A 933 3.38 -27.56 -43.64
N MET A 934 2.22 -28.05 -44.08
CA MET A 934 1.06 -28.22 -43.20
C MET A 934 1.38 -29.11 -42.00
N LYS A 935 2.19 -30.16 -42.20
CA LYS A 935 2.61 -31.05 -41.12
C LYS A 935 3.42 -30.31 -40.06
N GLU A 936 4.40 -29.53 -40.49
CA GLU A 936 5.22 -28.72 -39.56
C GLU A 936 4.37 -27.71 -38.79
N LEU A 937 3.39 -27.09 -39.45
CA LEU A 937 2.43 -26.20 -38.80
C LEU A 937 1.60 -26.95 -37.75
N VAL A 938 1.03 -28.11 -38.09
CA VAL A 938 0.23 -28.92 -37.16
C VAL A 938 1.06 -29.38 -35.96
N GLU A 939 2.31 -29.78 -36.17
CA GLU A 939 3.18 -30.29 -35.10
C GLU A 939 3.75 -29.19 -34.19
N ASN A 940 3.96 -27.96 -34.71
CA ASN A 940 4.75 -26.95 -33.99
C ASN A 940 4.06 -25.59 -33.80
N GLY A 941 3.01 -25.28 -34.55
CA GLY A 941 2.41 -23.94 -34.59
C GLY A 941 0.89 -23.87 -34.50
N LEU A 942 0.16 -24.98 -34.60
CA LEU A 942 -1.31 -25.03 -34.58
C LEU A 942 -1.89 -25.68 -33.32
N GLN A 943 -2.59 -24.90 -32.50
CA GLN A 943 -3.27 -25.40 -31.31
C GLN A 943 -4.77 -25.62 -31.59
N VAL A 944 -5.28 -26.78 -31.20
CA VAL A 944 -6.71 -27.12 -31.19
C VAL A 944 -7.28 -26.75 -29.83
N ILE A 945 -8.40 -26.03 -29.86
CA ILE A 945 -9.13 -25.61 -28.67
C ILE A 945 -10.56 -26.09 -28.83
N ALA A 946 -11.09 -26.75 -27.80
CA ALA A 946 -12.51 -26.98 -27.65
C ALA A 946 -12.99 -26.34 -26.35
N PHE A 947 -14.20 -25.82 -26.34
CA PHE A 947 -14.79 -25.30 -25.11
C PHE A 947 -16.27 -25.59 -25.03
N LEU A 948 -16.71 -25.93 -23.82
CA LEU A 948 -18.12 -26.14 -23.47
C LEU A 948 -18.70 -24.82 -23.00
N HIS A 949 -19.82 -24.39 -23.55
CA HIS A 949 -20.41 -23.09 -23.24
C HIS A 949 -21.93 -23.09 -23.38
N HIS A 950 -22.52 -22.01 -22.89
CA HIS A 950 -23.89 -21.64 -23.22
C HIS A 950 -23.93 -20.70 -24.43
N TYR A 951 -25.07 -20.68 -25.10
CA TYR A 951 -25.33 -19.72 -26.18
C TYR A 951 -26.63 -18.97 -25.96
N THR A 952 -26.58 -17.67 -26.20
CA THR A 952 -27.74 -16.80 -26.36
C THR A 952 -27.38 -15.81 -27.45
N GLU A 953 -28.25 -15.66 -28.45
CA GLU A 953 -28.02 -14.74 -29.55
C GLU A 953 -27.71 -13.34 -29.02
N LEU A 954 -26.59 -12.76 -29.46
CA LEU A 954 -26.12 -11.46 -28.98
C LEU A 954 -26.96 -10.33 -29.58
N PRO A 955 -27.20 -9.23 -28.84
CA PRO A 955 -27.93 -8.08 -29.34
C PRO A 955 -27.23 -7.44 -30.54
N THR A 956 -28.03 -6.81 -31.40
CA THR A 956 -27.59 -5.92 -32.49
C THR A 956 -27.80 -4.46 -32.08
N ALA A 957 -27.28 -3.53 -32.89
CA ALA A 957 -27.50 -2.10 -32.66
C ALA A 957 -28.99 -1.68 -32.77
N ASN A 958 -29.85 -2.50 -33.38
CA ASN A 958 -31.26 -2.18 -33.60
C ASN A 958 -32.20 -2.69 -32.51
N ASP A 959 -31.76 -3.62 -31.67
CA ASP A 959 -32.59 -4.33 -30.69
C ASP A 959 -31.95 -4.43 -29.30
N VAL A 960 -30.86 -3.71 -29.04
CA VAL A 960 -30.23 -3.63 -27.71
C VAL A 960 -31.06 -2.76 -26.76
N GLU A 961 -31.21 -3.21 -25.51
CA GLU A 961 -31.95 -2.51 -24.46
C GLU A 961 -31.05 -2.11 -23.28
N VAL A 962 -31.53 -1.19 -22.43
CA VAL A 962 -30.87 -0.90 -21.14
C VAL A 962 -30.88 -2.17 -20.29
N ASN A 963 -29.73 -2.58 -19.76
CA ASN A 963 -29.58 -3.82 -18.98
C ASN A 963 -30.05 -5.07 -19.73
N ASP A 964 -29.79 -5.12 -21.04
CA ASP A 964 -30.16 -6.27 -21.89
C ASP A 964 -29.72 -7.59 -21.25
N SER A 965 -30.71 -8.44 -20.96
CA SER A 965 -30.49 -9.69 -20.23
C SER A 965 -29.65 -10.71 -21.00
N ARG A 966 -29.33 -10.48 -22.27
CA ARG A 966 -28.47 -11.36 -23.08
C ARG A 966 -27.00 -11.23 -22.70
N PHE A 967 -26.56 -10.10 -22.14
CA PHE A 967 -25.18 -9.96 -21.66
C PHE A 967 -24.89 -10.92 -20.51
N GLY A 968 -23.71 -11.54 -20.54
CA GLY A 968 -23.30 -12.55 -19.54
C GLY A 968 -23.92 -13.96 -19.71
N LYS A 969 -24.82 -14.18 -20.67
CA LYS A 969 -25.44 -15.51 -20.91
C LYS A 969 -24.67 -16.43 -21.87
N ASN A 970 -23.55 -15.96 -22.42
CA ASN A 970 -22.68 -16.71 -23.34
C ASN A 970 -21.40 -17.22 -22.66
N GLU A 971 -21.49 -17.52 -21.36
CA GLU A 971 -20.35 -17.96 -20.55
C GLU A 971 -19.74 -19.27 -21.05
N ILE A 972 -18.42 -19.34 -20.99
CA ILE A 972 -17.65 -20.55 -21.18
C ILE A 972 -17.57 -21.29 -19.85
N ILE A 973 -17.99 -22.55 -19.86
CA ILE A 973 -18.06 -23.41 -18.68
C ILE A 973 -16.68 -23.99 -18.39
N ASN A 974 -16.02 -24.53 -19.41
CA ASN A 974 -14.67 -25.09 -19.32
C ASN A 974 -14.04 -25.22 -20.72
N VAL A 975 -12.72 -25.44 -20.77
CA VAL A 975 -11.92 -25.51 -22.00
C VAL A 975 -10.99 -26.72 -21.98
N ALA A 976 -10.79 -27.36 -23.12
CA ALA A 976 -9.71 -28.30 -23.38
C ALA A 976 -8.89 -27.86 -24.59
N SER A 977 -7.60 -28.19 -24.55
CA SER A 977 -6.70 -27.90 -25.66
C SER A 977 -5.48 -28.82 -25.63
N ASN A 978 -4.99 -29.20 -26.81
CA ASN A 978 -3.70 -29.85 -27.00
C ASN A 978 -2.60 -28.77 -27.01
N ARG A 979 -1.89 -28.60 -25.90
CA ARG A 979 -0.96 -27.47 -25.79
C ARG A 979 0.19 -27.56 -26.80
N ILE A 980 0.33 -26.52 -27.60
CA ILE A 980 1.61 -26.12 -28.19
C ILE A 980 2.33 -25.18 -27.21
N LYS A 981 3.66 -25.20 -27.23
CA LYS A 981 4.57 -24.51 -26.31
C LYS A 981 4.09 -23.07 -25.99
N PRO A 982 4.23 -22.60 -24.74
CA PRO A 982 3.95 -21.20 -24.40
C PRO A 982 4.76 -20.26 -25.31
N PRO A 983 4.28 -19.02 -25.55
CA PRO A 983 5.00 -18.04 -26.37
C PRO A 983 6.44 -17.89 -25.84
N LYS A 984 7.44 -17.89 -26.73
CA LYS A 984 8.77 -17.39 -26.39
C LYS A 984 8.57 -15.94 -25.92
N SER A 985 9.16 -15.56 -24.79
CA SER A 985 9.07 -14.18 -24.31
C SER A 985 9.49 -13.21 -25.41
N LEU A 986 8.73 -12.12 -25.60
CA LEU A 986 8.97 -11.07 -26.60
C LEU A 986 10.29 -10.30 -26.40
N PHE A 987 11.06 -10.63 -25.36
CA PHE A 987 12.47 -10.27 -25.25
C PHE A 987 13.31 -11.51 -25.57
N PRO A 988 14.32 -11.44 -26.46
CA PRO A 988 15.49 -12.26 -26.21
C PRO A 988 15.84 -11.95 -24.75
N ALA A 989 16.07 -12.98 -23.94
CA ALA A 989 16.89 -12.74 -22.78
C ALA A 989 18.09 -11.92 -23.30
N GLN A 990 18.22 -10.66 -22.89
CA GLN A 990 19.58 -10.21 -22.63
C GLN A 990 20.10 -11.34 -21.77
N GLU A 991 21.08 -12.07 -22.30
CA GLU A 991 21.92 -12.88 -21.44
C GLU A 991 22.30 -11.95 -20.31
N ILE A 992 21.62 -12.13 -19.18
CA ILE A 992 22.16 -11.72 -17.92
C ILE A 992 23.35 -12.65 -17.77
N THR A 993 24.48 -12.19 -18.26
CA THR A 993 25.80 -12.82 -18.17
C THR A 993 26.34 -12.79 -16.73
N ALA A 994 25.46 -12.60 -15.74
CA ALA A 994 25.69 -12.91 -14.33
C ALA A 994 24.36 -12.82 -13.56
N ILE A 995 23.52 -13.87 -13.64
CA ILE A 995 22.91 -14.34 -12.41
C ILE A 995 23.92 -15.36 -11.91
N SER A 996 24.57 -15.05 -10.79
CA SER A 996 25.27 -16.06 -10.01
C SER A 996 24.37 -17.29 -9.96
N THR A 997 24.83 -18.37 -10.57
CA THR A 997 24.30 -19.70 -10.31
C THR A 997 24.08 -19.76 -8.81
N PRO A 998 22.86 -20.03 -8.31
CA PRO A 998 22.77 -20.45 -6.92
C PRO A 998 23.73 -21.62 -6.83
N GLU A 999 24.80 -21.47 -6.05
CA GLU A 999 25.53 -22.64 -5.60
C GLU A 999 24.45 -23.56 -5.03
N PHE A 1000 24.40 -24.77 -5.59
CA PHE A 1000 23.56 -25.83 -5.07
C PHE A 1000 23.92 -25.99 -3.60
N ASP A 1001 23.06 -25.50 -2.72
CA ASP A 1001 23.19 -25.73 -1.30
C ASP A 1001 22.93 -27.23 -1.08
N ALA A 1002 23.99 -27.96 -0.74
CA ALA A 1002 23.95 -29.37 -0.40
C ALA A 1002 23.12 -29.67 0.87
N THR A 1003 22.51 -28.65 1.49
CA THR A 1003 21.64 -28.79 2.66
C THR A 1003 20.14 -28.83 2.35
N GLN A 1004 19.70 -28.65 1.09
CA GLN A 1004 18.29 -28.88 0.75
C GLN A 1004 17.94 -30.38 0.78
N GLU A 1005 16.82 -30.69 1.44
CA GLU A 1005 16.30 -32.04 1.57
C GLU A 1005 15.59 -32.42 0.27
N ILE A 1006 16.28 -33.18 -0.58
CA ILE A 1006 15.83 -33.50 -1.94
C ILE A 1006 15.17 -34.87 -1.91
N VAL A 1007 13.91 -34.90 -2.36
CA VAL A 1007 13.20 -36.13 -2.73
C VAL A 1007 13.43 -36.36 -4.23
N TYR A 1008 14.08 -37.46 -4.60
CA TYR A 1008 14.44 -37.77 -5.99
C TYR A 1008 14.17 -39.24 -6.34
N VAL A 1009 14.17 -39.56 -7.63
CA VAL A 1009 13.99 -40.94 -8.12
C VAL A 1009 15.33 -41.46 -8.63
N GLU A 1010 15.75 -42.60 -8.11
CA GLU A 1010 16.94 -43.31 -8.56
C GLU A 1010 16.62 -44.80 -8.69
N ASN A 1011 16.97 -45.42 -9.82
CA ASN A 1011 16.65 -46.82 -10.11
C ASN A 1011 15.16 -47.14 -9.88
N ARG A 1012 14.29 -46.22 -10.34
CA ARG A 1012 12.82 -46.32 -10.22
C ARG A 1012 12.33 -46.47 -8.77
N THR A 1013 13.10 -45.97 -7.82
CA THR A 1013 12.79 -45.93 -6.39
C THR A 1013 12.95 -44.49 -5.89
N VAL A 1014 12.03 -44.03 -5.06
CA VAL A 1014 12.10 -42.72 -4.40
C VAL A 1014 13.13 -42.74 -3.28
N ARG A 1015 14.01 -41.75 -3.26
CA ARG A 1015 15.04 -41.51 -2.25
C ARG A 1015 14.83 -40.13 -1.63
N VAL A 1016 15.28 -39.98 -0.40
CA VAL A 1016 15.32 -38.70 0.34
C VAL A 1016 16.75 -38.51 0.82
N THR A 1017 17.35 -37.34 0.60
CA THR A 1017 18.74 -37.08 1.00
C THR A 1017 18.91 -37.01 2.53
N SER A 1018 17.88 -36.55 3.25
CA SER A 1018 17.85 -36.50 4.72
C SER A 1018 17.45 -37.83 5.36
N ALA A 1019 17.92 -38.08 6.59
CA ALA A 1019 17.50 -39.22 7.39
C ALA A 1019 16.01 -39.12 7.76
N TYR A 1020 15.28 -40.24 7.64
CA TYR A 1020 13.84 -40.29 7.87
C TYR A 1020 13.45 -41.50 8.72
N ASN A 1021 12.40 -41.32 9.53
CA ASN A 1021 11.76 -42.39 10.29
C ASN A 1021 10.75 -43.15 9.45
N ARG A 1022 10.10 -42.47 8.50
CA ARG A 1022 9.05 -43.06 7.65
C ARG A 1022 9.02 -42.42 6.27
N LEU A 1023 8.94 -43.25 5.23
CA LEU A 1023 8.77 -42.82 3.83
C LEU A 1023 7.58 -43.56 3.22
N GLN A 1024 6.59 -42.81 2.73
CA GLN A 1024 5.41 -43.35 2.06
C GLN A 1024 5.31 -42.75 0.67
N VAL A 1025 5.08 -43.61 -0.33
CA VAL A 1025 4.89 -43.20 -1.73
C VAL A 1025 3.46 -43.54 -2.10
N PHE A 1026 2.76 -42.57 -2.68
CA PHE A 1026 1.37 -42.65 -3.09
C PHE A 1026 1.30 -42.53 -4.60
N ALA A 1027 0.50 -43.37 -5.26
CA ALA A 1027 0.08 -43.11 -6.62
C ALA A 1027 -0.80 -41.86 -6.67
N ILE A 1028 -1.03 -41.32 -7.87
CA ILE A 1028 -1.78 -40.06 -8.04
C ILE A 1028 -3.24 -40.16 -7.58
N ASP A 1029 -3.78 -41.38 -7.48
CA ASP A 1029 -5.12 -41.68 -6.95
C ASP A 1029 -5.15 -41.78 -5.40
N GLY A 1030 -4.03 -41.53 -4.73
CA GLY A 1030 -3.89 -41.56 -3.28
C GLY A 1030 -3.63 -42.95 -2.67
N THR A 1031 -3.51 -44.00 -3.49
CA THR A 1031 -3.16 -45.33 -2.96
C THR A 1031 -1.68 -45.43 -2.60
N ILE A 1032 -1.38 -46.02 -1.43
CA ILE A 1032 0.02 -46.27 -1.02
C ILE A 1032 0.59 -47.37 -1.89
N VAL A 1033 1.69 -47.07 -2.57
CA VAL A 1033 2.44 -48.01 -3.41
C VAL A 1033 3.78 -48.37 -2.78
N ARG A 1034 4.26 -49.57 -3.09
CA ARG A 1034 5.58 -50.02 -2.64
C ARG A 1034 6.66 -49.22 -3.37
N ASN A 1035 7.55 -48.60 -2.60
CA ASN A 1035 8.67 -47.83 -3.13
C ASN A 1035 9.82 -48.75 -3.62
N ASP A 1036 9.56 -49.51 -4.68
CA ASP A 1036 10.48 -50.46 -5.29
C ASP A 1036 10.03 -50.72 -6.73
N ASN A 1037 10.91 -50.47 -7.70
CA ASN A 1037 10.65 -50.61 -9.15
C ASN A 1037 9.32 -49.99 -9.61
N LEU A 1038 9.11 -48.72 -9.26
CA LEU A 1038 7.91 -47.95 -9.59
C LEU A 1038 7.72 -47.88 -11.12
N ILE A 1039 6.48 -48.00 -11.59
CA ILE A 1039 6.15 -47.84 -13.01
C ILE A 1039 6.22 -46.37 -13.43
N ASP A 1040 6.27 -46.08 -14.73
CA ASP A 1040 6.31 -44.69 -15.21
C ASP A 1040 5.05 -43.98 -14.77
N GLY A 1041 5.20 -42.84 -14.09
CA GLY A 1041 4.06 -42.21 -13.45
C GLY A 1041 4.44 -41.11 -12.47
N THR A 1042 3.41 -40.38 -12.05
CA THR A 1042 3.53 -39.35 -11.02
C THR A 1042 3.13 -39.92 -9.67
N TYR A 1043 3.99 -39.70 -8.68
CA TYR A 1043 3.78 -40.15 -7.31
C TYR A 1043 3.86 -38.97 -6.34
N VAL A 1044 3.11 -39.06 -5.25
CA VAL A 1044 3.23 -38.15 -4.11
C VAL A 1044 4.03 -38.88 -3.04
N VAL A 1045 5.00 -38.22 -2.44
CA VAL A 1045 5.92 -38.78 -1.45
C VAL A 1045 5.72 -38.02 -0.17
N ARG A 1046 5.51 -38.73 0.94
CA ARG A 1046 5.49 -38.18 2.29
C ARG A 1046 6.62 -38.80 3.09
N ALA A 1047 7.57 -38.00 3.55
CA ALA A 1047 8.68 -38.41 4.38
C ALA A 1047 8.58 -37.73 5.76
N GLU A 1048 8.55 -38.52 6.83
CA GLU A 1048 8.66 -38.04 8.21
C GLU A 1048 10.13 -38.12 8.61
N LEU A 1049 10.78 -36.97 8.73
CA LEU A 1049 12.21 -36.86 9.00
C LEU A 1049 12.51 -37.17 10.47
N THR A 1050 13.77 -37.49 10.76
CA THR A 1050 14.19 -37.84 12.12
C THR A 1050 14.06 -36.69 13.13
N ASP A 1051 13.96 -35.45 12.66
CA ASP A 1051 13.77 -34.24 13.48
C ASP A 1051 12.30 -33.85 13.68
N GLY A 1052 11.35 -34.67 13.21
CA GLY A 1052 9.91 -34.48 13.38
C GLY A 1052 9.24 -33.64 12.27
N ARG A 1053 10.01 -33.10 11.31
CA ARG A 1053 9.43 -32.41 10.14
C ARG A 1053 8.84 -33.41 9.15
N VAL A 1054 7.77 -33.01 8.45
CA VAL A 1054 7.13 -33.80 7.41
C VAL A 1054 7.34 -33.13 6.06
N VAL A 1055 8.04 -33.82 5.16
CA VAL A 1055 8.28 -33.37 3.79
C VAL A 1055 7.29 -34.07 2.86
N THR A 1056 6.56 -33.29 2.07
CA THR A 1056 5.67 -33.83 1.02
C THR A 1056 6.15 -33.31 -0.33
N SER A 1057 6.39 -34.21 -1.28
CA SER A 1057 6.91 -33.85 -2.61
C SER A 1057 6.26 -34.68 -3.71
N LYS A 1058 6.13 -34.10 -4.90
CA LYS A 1058 5.67 -34.81 -6.10
C LYS A 1058 6.88 -35.23 -6.91
N VAL A 1059 6.98 -36.52 -7.23
CA VAL A 1059 8.06 -37.08 -8.03
C VAL A 1059 7.51 -37.74 -9.29
N ILE A 1060 8.29 -37.68 -10.36
CA ILE A 1060 7.95 -38.33 -11.63
C ILE A 1060 8.98 -39.43 -11.84
N VAL A 1061 8.50 -40.67 -11.93
CA VAL A 1061 9.32 -41.83 -12.33
C VAL A 1061 9.22 -41.95 -13.84
N ARG A 1062 10.38 -42.03 -14.50
CA ARG A 1062 10.54 -42.20 -15.95
C ARG A 1062 11.41 -43.42 -16.25
#